data_AF-A0AAU9FA87-F1
#
_entry.id   AF-A0AAU9FA87-F1
#
_cell.length_a   1.000
_cell.length_b   1.000
_cell.length_c   1.000
_cell.angle_alpha   90.00
_cell.angle_beta   90.00
_cell.angle_gamma   90.00
#
_symmetry.space_group_name_H-M   'P 1'
#
loop_
_entity.id
_entity.type
_entity.pdbx_description
1 polymer ?
#
loop_
_entity_poly.entity_id
_entity_poly.type
_entity_poly.pdbx_seq_one_letter_code
_entity_poly.pdbx_strand_id
1 'polypeptide(L)'
;MSARKPSGSRPLATKESLVESELPLEELFADNVDVAQIDLLEDLNEDFFGTSYQLVQHLSTRDNFVAGKIKRYVDILARIHARYASEVESGVVMRQKVANADEKLDLALKATAISESMMEKLREALTDSWRTTDAVKHREALMQGQLLTLAKSGPRHTKSDTQDDHISQQETRIRGMVYRERDRVAGELKDYQKRLELNRIYSETLDSVIQSLRETISGQQMRLKVLEAEGYKAQNKHRKDIEIYEERVMLMRKELDAAQQSLRALQLTEKEKLEVMAMNERLKLANEHLSRENYTVSRTFHHKQEEKNRLVLNLKISEDMNSALRRDNDDLEAYRRNIDRELKKKVDDAVLLERRFIQLSKKNSDLSDQIIVKDNEIKALEKKQAMTMVKLEEVTHQKDDIVRTRGKLQLEIVRVNDVAAGLRHGMAALRTQIQDVNVDLTRVNKKLDEKELDVQRIAREKREVAVELNEAHKKIEKIEESLQIKTERLELIQEELQRKHQDFMNAKKQMEIAHSERVMLLKTLDLCSRDRQILQSTVTRLTHQINQLSSTVAMNEKDISALHKDIDQLNSTIKQKQNEIHAKERLLASTRDDLREMKIRFEQSQHTIDEDEKRFKQISCTLEEVSKEKSLVGLQMVRRNDEVRLLREKEAIMQTALDRGTSQYNQRLEDIRLLKMEIVNVRMSHQCMQREVGNRATMRQDVVRLERQLLQERLRISACTAEMAIPLRIHRWRVMIGKDPRRYELIRKIQALLKRNIRLNVQLQNMSKQLQDSVRLYDSLKARIKHLPDPSVREKLCTQQRINRRQQNKLRAFKAELIINEIDLKSRDCLLKDCQRQQQPNQSEANIAAEHKRRLDKYTEQYYHENSSASASGYGFCKKRKVSQSA
;
A
#
# COMPACT_ATOMS: atom_id res chain seq x y z
N MET A 1 72.38 -6.37 1.58
CA MET A 1 73.19 -5.38 2.34
C MET A 1 72.41 -4.09 2.41
N SER A 2 72.35 -3.42 3.57
CA SER A 2 71.83 -2.04 3.82
C SER A 2 70.39 -1.67 3.36
N ALA A 3 69.58 -0.88 4.08
CA ALA A 3 69.68 -0.40 5.47
C ALA A 3 68.31 0.06 6.03
N ARG A 4 68.15 -0.07 7.36
CA ARG A 4 67.37 0.75 8.34
C ARG A 4 66.09 1.51 7.94
N LYS A 5 64.96 1.11 8.56
CA LYS A 5 64.14 1.81 9.62
C LYS A 5 64.17 3.37 9.71
N PRO A 6 63.09 4.06 10.20
CA PRO A 6 62.22 3.59 11.30
C PRO A 6 60.69 3.94 11.23
N SER A 7 60.00 3.53 12.29
CA SER A 7 58.62 3.83 12.68
C SER A 7 58.41 5.22 13.30
N GLY A 8 57.21 5.79 13.14
CA GLY A 8 56.78 7.02 13.85
C GLY A 8 55.26 7.18 13.98
N SER A 9 54.74 6.83 15.17
CA SER A 9 53.72 7.55 15.96
C SER A 9 52.54 8.29 15.30
N ARG A 10 51.32 7.81 15.60
CA ARG A 10 50.09 8.64 15.61
C ARG A 10 50.21 9.76 16.67
N PRO A 11 49.78 11.00 16.39
CA PRO A 11 49.21 11.89 17.38
C PRO A 11 47.69 11.67 17.49
N LEU A 12 47.15 11.73 18.71
CA LEU A 12 45.73 12.06 18.91
C LEU A 12 45.59 13.55 18.60
N ALA A 13 44.76 13.90 17.61
CA ALA A 13 44.27 15.27 17.47
C ALA A 13 42.99 15.42 18.31
N THR A 14 43.02 16.37 19.22
CA THR A 14 41.93 16.79 20.11
C THR A 14 40.68 17.21 19.32
N LYS A 15 39.51 17.02 19.94
CA LYS A 15 38.30 17.75 19.54
C LYS A 15 38.49 19.23 19.88
N GLU A 16 38.96 20.01 18.93
CA GLU A 16 38.76 21.45 18.96
C GLU A 16 37.39 21.75 18.34
N SER A 17 36.53 22.39 19.12
CA SER A 17 35.30 22.99 18.63
C SER A 17 35.67 24.13 17.70
N LEU A 18 35.52 23.91 16.38
CA LEU A 18 35.56 24.98 15.40
C LEU A 18 34.50 26.01 15.76
N VAL A 19 34.95 27.14 16.27
CA VAL A 19 34.17 28.38 16.32
C VAL A 19 33.98 28.79 14.87
N GLU A 20 32.75 28.70 14.38
CA GLU A 20 32.40 29.26 13.07
C GLU A 20 32.67 30.77 13.11
N SER A 21 33.64 31.21 12.32
CA SER A 21 33.90 32.62 12.11
C SER A 21 32.73 33.20 11.32
N GLU A 22 31.87 34.00 11.97
CA GLU A 22 30.87 34.82 11.30
C GLU A 22 31.58 35.87 10.42
N LEU A 23 31.95 35.49 9.21
CA LEU A 23 32.29 36.43 8.15
C LEU A 23 31.01 37.18 7.75
N PRO A 24 31.02 38.52 7.65
CA PRO A 24 29.86 39.26 7.20
C PRO A 24 29.46 38.83 5.78
N LEU A 25 28.20 38.43 5.58
CA LEU A 25 27.69 38.03 4.27
C LEU A 25 27.84 39.13 3.20
N GLU A 26 28.01 40.39 3.60
CA GLU A 26 28.20 41.54 2.72
C GLU A 26 29.57 41.55 2.00
N GLU A 27 30.60 40.86 2.53
CA GLU A 27 31.90 40.72 1.84
C GLU A 27 31.93 39.55 0.83
N LEU A 28 31.03 38.56 0.98
CA LEU A 28 30.95 37.38 0.09
C LEU A 28 30.18 37.66 -1.21
N PHE A 29 29.34 38.69 -1.25
CA PHE A 29 28.51 39.07 -2.39
C PHE A 29 28.77 40.52 -2.82
N ALA A 30 30.04 40.85 -3.04
CA ALA A 30 30.45 42.16 -3.53
C ALA A 30 30.09 42.34 -5.02
N ASP A 31 28.83 42.72 -5.30
CA ASP A 31 28.30 42.94 -6.64
C ASP A 31 29.14 43.95 -7.45
N ASN A 32 29.79 43.47 -8.52
CA ASN A 32 30.40 44.30 -9.58
C ASN A 32 30.44 43.63 -10.96
N VAL A 33 29.79 42.46 -11.14
CA VAL A 33 29.71 41.78 -12.45
C VAL A 33 28.32 42.02 -13.04
N ASP A 34 28.29 42.73 -14.16
CA ASP A 34 27.05 42.95 -14.92
C ASP A 34 26.54 41.60 -15.47
N VAL A 35 25.22 41.36 -15.42
CA VAL A 35 24.61 40.06 -15.73
C VAL A 35 24.88 39.64 -17.19
N ALA A 36 25.16 40.60 -18.06
CA ALA A 36 25.54 40.37 -19.46
C ALA A 36 27.02 39.95 -19.68
N GLN A 37 27.86 40.01 -18.63
CA GLN A 37 29.30 39.71 -18.68
C GLN A 37 29.69 38.40 -17.98
N ILE A 38 28.75 37.72 -17.34
CA ILE A 38 28.98 36.45 -16.62
C ILE A 38 29.32 35.34 -17.62
N ASP A 39 30.51 34.75 -17.50
CA ASP A 39 30.85 33.51 -18.20
C ASP A 39 30.18 32.33 -17.48
N LEU A 40 29.25 31.68 -18.17
CA LEU A 40 28.44 30.60 -17.64
C LEU A 40 29.22 29.30 -17.34
N LEU A 41 30.54 29.25 -17.58
CA LEU A 41 31.42 28.13 -17.24
C LEU A 41 32.52 28.53 -16.24
N GLU A 42 33.11 29.73 -16.38
CA GLU A 42 34.21 30.17 -15.51
C GLU A 42 33.70 30.80 -14.19
N ASP A 43 32.61 31.58 -14.24
CA ASP A 43 32.06 32.27 -13.06
C ASP A 43 31.09 31.38 -12.25
N LEU A 44 30.36 30.47 -12.92
CA LEU A 44 29.46 29.50 -12.27
C LEU A 44 30.21 28.23 -11.79
N ASN A 45 31.37 28.42 -11.16
CA ASN A 45 32.24 27.36 -10.67
C ASN A 45 31.73 26.69 -9.37
N GLU A 46 32.45 25.65 -8.91
CA GLU A 46 32.05 24.92 -7.68
C GLU A 46 32.04 25.81 -6.42
N ASP A 47 32.88 26.85 -6.37
CA ASP A 47 32.93 27.80 -5.25
C ASP A 47 31.71 28.74 -5.23
N PHE A 48 31.22 29.18 -6.40
CA PHE A 48 29.96 29.91 -6.52
C PHE A 48 28.76 29.09 -6.03
N PHE A 49 28.69 27.81 -6.40
CA PHE A 49 27.64 26.93 -5.89
C PHE A 49 27.81 26.62 -4.39
N GLY A 50 29.05 26.45 -3.92
CA GLY A 50 29.37 26.26 -2.50
C GLY A 50 28.93 27.43 -1.63
N THR A 51 29.31 28.66 -1.99
CA THR A 51 28.87 29.90 -1.32
C THR A 51 27.35 30.11 -1.40
N SER A 52 26.73 29.79 -2.54
CA SER A 52 25.27 29.81 -2.69
C SER A 52 24.55 28.82 -1.76
N TYR A 53 25.11 27.62 -1.53
CA TYR A 53 24.57 26.65 -0.58
C TYR A 53 24.83 27.04 0.89
N GLN A 54 25.95 27.69 1.19
CA GLN A 54 26.20 28.30 2.51
C GLN A 54 25.17 29.41 2.81
N LEU A 55 24.89 30.29 1.85
CA LEU A 55 23.81 31.29 1.97
C LEU A 55 22.45 30.63 2.26
N VAL A 56 22.11 29.54 1.57
CA VAL A 56 20.89 28.76 1.84
C VAL A 56 20.89 28.19 3.28
N GLN A 57 22.02 27.73 3.79
CA GLN A 57 22.16 27.21 5.14
C GLN A 57 21.99 28.31 6.20
N HIS A 58 22.63 29.47 6.02
CA HIS A 58 22.45 30.64 6.89
C HIS A 58 21.03 31.23 6.83
N LEU A 59 20.36 31.17 5.68
CA LEU A 59 18.96 31.58 5.58
C LEU A 59 18.02 30.56 6.23
N SER A 60 18.34 29.26 6.22
CA SER A 60 17.50 28.23 6.84
C SER A 60 17.42 28.37 8.37
N THR A 61 18.42 28.98 9.03
CA THR A 61 18.37 29.26 10.47
C THR A 61 17.53 30.51 10.81
N ARG A 62 17.24 31.39 9.83
CA ARG A 62 16.44 32.61 10.00
C ARG A 62 15.02 32.52 9.44
N ASP A 63 14.86 32.09 8.20
CA ASP A 63 13.57 31.90 7.51
C ASP A 63 13.62 30.70 6.56
N ASN A 64 13.03 29.59 7.00
CA ASN A 64 12.93 28.34 6.23
C ASN A 64 12.15 28.48 4.91
N PHE A 65 11.21 29.42 4.79
CA PHE A 65 10.42 29.61 3.57
C PHE A 65 11.24 30.32 2.49
N VAL A 66 11.98 31.35 2.86
CA VAL A 66 12.89 32.07 1.96
C VAL A 66 14.07 31.18 1.57
N ALA A 67 14.67 30.47 2.53
CA ALA A 67 15.72 29.49 2.27
C ALA A 67 15.24 28.38 1.32
N GLY A 68 14.02 27.87 1.50
CA GLY A 68 13.41 26.89 0.61
C GLY A 68 13.20 27.37 -0.83
N LYS A 69 12.92 28.67 -1.04
CA LYS A 69 12.84 29.26 -2.38
C LYS A 69 14.22 29.44 -3.01
N ILE A 70 15.17 30.03 -2.29
CA ILE A 70 16.53 30.26 -2.80
C ILE A 70 17.22 28.94 -3.11
N LYS A 71 17.08 27.92 -2.25
CA LYS A 71 17.55 26.56 -2.53
C LYS A 71 17.00 26.02 -3.85
N ARG A 72 15.71 26.19 -4.13
CA ARG A 72 15.13 25.75 -5.42
C ARG A 72 15.76 26.48 -6.61
N TYR A 73 16.05 27.78 -6.50
CA TYR A 73 16.72 28.52 -7.56
C TYR A 73 18.17 28.04 -7.76
N VAL A 74 18.95 27.87 -6.68
CA VAL A 74 20.32 27.32 -6.74
C VAL A 74 20.32 25.90 -7.33
N ASP A 75 19.41 25.02 -6.88
CA ASP A 75 19.25 23.66 -7.40
C ASP A 75 18.83 23.64 -8.89
N ILE A 76 18.06 24.63 -9.35
CA ILE A 76 17.70 24.77 -10.78
C ILE A 76 18.91 25.25 -11.57
N LEU A 77 19.59 26.30 -11.10
CA LEU A 77 20.78 26.86 -11.74
C LEU A 77 21.89 25.81 -11.88
N ALA A 78 22.19 25.05 -10.82
CA ALA A 78 23.18 23.97 -10.84
C ALA A 78 22.85 22.88 -11.86
N ARG A 79 21.58 22.51 -12.01
CA ARG A 79 21.13 21.52 -13.02
C ARG A 79 21.16 22.05 -14.45
N ILE A 80 20.94 23.34 -14.65
CA ILE A 80 21.07 23.99 -15.96
C ILE A 80 22.55 24.13 -16.32
N HIS A 81 23.39 24.59 -15.39
CA HIS A 81 24.84 24.70 -15.56
C HIS A 81 25.47 23.34 -15.89
N ALA A 82 25.20 22.29 -15.11
CA ALA A 82 25.74 20.96 -15.38
C ALA A 82 25.32 20.39 -16.76
N ARG A 83 24.12 20.74 -17.26
CA ARG A 83 23.71 20.41 -18.63
C ARG A 83 24.46 21.25 -19.67
N TYR A 84 24.59 22.55 -19.43
CA TYR A 84 25.30 23.47 -20.32
C TYR A 84 26.78 23.07 -20.48
N ALA A 85 27.50 22.83 -19.37
CA ALA A 85 28.86 22.33 -19.39
C ALA A 85 29.01 21.02 -20.18
N SER A 86 28.12 20.05 -19.95
CA SER A 86 28.13 18.77 -20.67
C SER A 86 27.85 18.92 -22.18
N GLU A 87 26.96 19.82 -22.59
CA GLU A 87 26.72 20.14 -24.00
C GLU A 87 27.90 20.88 -24.63
N VAL A 88 28.58 21.78 -23.90
CA VAL A 88 29.80 22.46 -24.38
C VAL A 88 30.94 21.47 -24.58
N GLU A 89 31.18 20.57 -23.62
CA GLU A 89 32.17 19.47 -23.75
C GLU A 89 31.84 18.58 -24.96
N SER A 90 30.58 18.16 -25.09
CA SER A 90 30.09 17.40 -26.24
C SER A 90 30.36 18.15 -27.56
N GLY A 91 30.10 19.46 -27.61
CA GLY A 91 30.39 20.33 -28.74
C GLY A 91 31.88 20.44 -29.07
N VAL A 92 32.77 20.52 -28.07
CA VAL A 92 34.23 20.49 -28.27
C VAL A 92 34.66 19.15 -28.87
N VAL A 93 34.19 18.03 -28.31
CA VAL A 93 34.50 16.68 -28.81
C VAL A 93 33.97 16.47 -30.23
N MET A 94 32.79 17.02 -30.56
CA MET A 94 32.24 16.97 -31.92
C MET A 94 33.03 17.83 -32.90
N ARG A 95 33.46 19.04 -32.52
CA ARG A 95 34.38 19.86 -33.35
C ARG A 95 35.69 19.13 -33.64
N GLN A 96 36.28 18.46 -32.65
CA GLN A 96 37.48 17.64 -32.85
C GLN A 96 37.24 16.48 -33.83
N LYS A 97 36.07 15.83 -33.78
CA LYS A 97 35.69 14.77 -34.72
C LYS A 97 35.48 15.28 -36.15
N VAL A 98 34.90 16.46 -36.31
CA VAL A 98 34.73 17.12 -37.62
C VAL A 98 36.09 17.47 -38.22
N ALA A 99 36.98 18.14 -37.47
CA ALA A 99 38.35 18.42 -37.93
C ALA A 99 39.11 17.15 -38.34
N ASN A 100 39.04 16.08 -37.53
CA ASN A 100 39.62 14.78 -37.85
C ASN A 100 38.97 14.06 -39.05
N ALA A 101 37.76 14.45 -39.47
CA ALA A 101 37.08 13.95 -40.66
C ALA A 101 37.47 14.78 -41.88
N ASP A 102 37.56 16.10 -41.74
CA ASP A 102 38.02 17.02 -42.78
C ASP A 102 39.48 16.73 -43.17
N GLU A 103 40.39 16.50 -42.21
CA GLU A 103 41.76 16.06 -42.49
C GLU A 103 41.82 14.76 -43.31
N LYS A 104 40.91 13.80 -43.03
CA LYS A 104 40.83 12.54 -43.78
C LYS A 104 40.24 12.74 -45.17
N LEU A 105 39.26 13.64 -45.32
CA LEU A 105 38.72 14.06 -46.61
C LEU A 105 39.83 14.68 -47.46
N ASP A 106 40.60 15.59 -46.88
CA ASP A 106 41.73 16.27 -47.52
C ASP A 106 42.82 15.30 -47.97
N LEU A 107 43.17 14.31 -47.14
CA LEU A 107 44.09 13.24 -47.50
C LEU A 107 43.53 12.34 -48.61
N ALA A 108 42.24 12.02 -48.59
CA ALA A 108 41.59 11.25 -49.65
C ALA A 108 41.57 12.02 -50.98
N LEU A 109 41.24 13.31 -50.96
CA LEU A 109 41.25 14.19 -52.14
C LEU A 109 42.66 14.36 -52.74
N LYS A 110 43.69 14.47 -51.89
CA LYS A 110 45.09 14.49 -52.33
C LYS A 110 45.50 13.14 -52.95
N ALA A 111 45.06 12.02 -52.38
CA ALA A 111 45.31 10.69 -52.94
C ALA A 111 44.59 10.48 -54.28
N THR A 112 43.34 10.93 -54.43
CA THR A 112 42.62 10.86 -55.72
C THR A 112 43.30 11.72 -56.78
N ALA A 113 43.68 12.97 -56.48
CA ALA A 113 44.41 13.83 -57.41
C ALA A 113 45.75 13.22 -57.86
N ILE A 114 46.51 12.59 -56.95
CA ILE A 114 47.74 11.87 -57.30
C ILE A 114 47.45 10.70 -58.23
N SER A 115 46.44 9.87 -57.92
CA SER A 115 46.08 8.71 -58.76
C SER A 115 45.50 9.11 -60.13
N GLU A 116 44.75 10.20 -60.23
CA GLU A 116 44.31 10.78 -61.51
C GLU A 116 45.51 11.23 -62.34
N SER A 117 46.45 11.99 -61.76
CA SER A 117 47.68 12.40 -62.46
C SER A 117 48.56 11.22 -62.90
N MET A 118 48.53 10.11 -62.14
CA MET A 118 49.23 8.88 -62.50
C MET A 118 48.50 8.13 -63.62
N MET A 119 47.16 8.06 -63.59
CA MET A 119 46.36 7.50 -64.68
C MET A 119 46.51 8.29 -65.97
N GLU A 120 46.63 9.61 -65.90
CA GLU A 120 46.86 10.47 -67.06
C GLU A 120 48.22 10.20 -67.70
N LYS A 121 49.31 10.18 -66.91
CA LYS A 121 50.65 9.77 -67.39
C LYS A 121 50.68 8.35 -67.97
N LEU A 122 49.90 7.42 -67.40
CA LEU A 122 49.76 6.07 -67.95
C LEU A 122 48.99 6.05 -69.29
N ARG A 123 47.99 6.92 -69.48
CA ARG A 123 47.30 7.11 -70.77
C ARG A 123 48.26 7.71 -71.80
N GLU A 124 49.01 8.75 -71.45
CA GLU A 124 50.02 9.35 -72.34
C GLU A 124 51.05 8.29 -72.80
N ALA A 125 51.66 7.57 -71.85
CA ALA A 125 52.60 6.49 -72.15
C ALA A 125 52.00 5.37 -73.00
N LEU A 126 50.71 5.06 -72.82
CA LEU A 126 50.00 4.12 -73.69
C LEU A 126 49.84 4.68 -75.11
N THR A 127 49.46 5.95 -75.27
CA THR A 127 49.34 6.59 -76.59
C THR A 127 50.67 6.69 -77.32
N ASP A 128 51.78 6.93 -76.62
CA ASP A 128 53.11 6.96 -77.23
C ASP A 128 53.63 5.56 -77.57
N SER A 129 53.28 4.53 -76.77
CA SER A 129 53.50 3.12 -77.13
C SER A 129 52.72 2.72 -78.39
N TRP A 130 51.49 3.21 -78.56
CA TRP A 130 50.71 3.02 -79.79
C TRP A 130 51.32 3.76 -80.99
N ARG A 131 51.68 5.04 -80.83
CA ARG A 131 52.35 5.83 -81.89
C ARG A 131 53.67 5.19 -82.34
N THR A 132 54.48 4.70 -81.40
CA THR A 132 55.77 4.06 -81.71
C THR A 132 55.59 2.69 -82.36
N THR A 133 54.61 1.88 -81.94
CA THR A 133 54.33 0.59 -82.59
C THR A 133 53.78 0.77 -84.01
N ASP A 134 52.91 1.75 -84.27
CA ASP A 134 52.46 2.04 -85.64
C ASP A 134 53.57 2.66 -86.50
N ALA A 135 54.45 3.50 -85.95
CA ALA A 135 55.64 3.97 -86.65
C ALA A 135 56.62 2.83 -86.99
N VAL A 136 56.74 1.81 -86.13
CA VAL A 136 57.53 0.60 -86.43
C VAL A 136 56.88 -0.22 -87.54
N LYS A 137 55.56 -0.49 -87.49
CA LYS A 137 54.85 -1.18 -88.58
C LYS A 137 54.97 -0.44 -89.91
N HIS A 138 54.89 0.89 -89.91
CA HIS A 138 55.04 1.69 -91.13
C HIS A 138 56.48 1.63 -91.69
N ARG A 139 57.51 1.63 -90.83
CA ARG A 139 58.90 1.38 -91.25
C ARG A 139 59.09 -0.04 -91.79
N GLU A 140 58.48 -1.04 -91.16
CA GLU A 140 58.54 -2.43 -91.61
C GLU A 140 57.88 -2.60 -92.99
N ALA A 141 56.70 -2.02 -93.21
CA ALA A 141 56.03 -2.02 -94.51
C ALA A 141 56.87 -1.35 -95.62
N LEU A 142 57.55 -0.24 -95.31
CA LEU A 142 58.48 0.42 -96.24
C LEU A 142 59.70 -0.45 -96.55
N MET A 143 60.30 -1.09 -95.54
CA MET A 143 61.45 -2.00 -95.71
C MET A 143 61.07 -3.24 -96.52
N GLN A 144 59.88 -3.81 -96.31
CA GLN A 144 59.35 -4.93 -97.10
C GLN A 144 59.11 -4.50 -98.56
N GLY A 145 58.62 -3.28 -98.81
CA GLY A 145 58.50 -2.71 -100.15
C GLY A 145 59.85 -2.54 -100.86
N GLN A 146 60.87 -2.05 -100.16
CA GLN A 146 62.23 -1.87 -100.71
C GLN A 146 62.92 -3.20 -101.03
N LEU A 147 62.75 -4.22 -100.19
CA LEU A 147 63.22 -5.58 -100.47
C LEU A 147 62.55 -6.20 -101.70
N LEU A 148 61.25 -5.93 -101.92
CA LEU A 148 60.52 -6.41 -103.08
C LEU A 148 61.01 -5.79 -104.41
N THR A 149 61.53 -4.56 -104.37
CA THR A 149 62.16 -3.90 -105.52
C THR A 149 63.59 -4.38 -105.78
N LEU A 150 64.41 -4.56 -104.74
CA LEU A 150 65.78 -5.05 -104.88
C LEU A 150 65.86 -6.50 -105.38
N ALA A 151 64.83 -7.31 -105.11
CA ALA A 151 64.73 -8.69 -105.62
C ALA A 151 64.44 -8.81 -107.13
N LYS A 152 64.18 -7.70 -107.85
CA LYS A 152 63.78 -7.71 -109.28
C LYS A 152 64.83 -7.22 -110.27
N SER A 153 66.04 -6.86 -109.84
CA SER A 153 67.09 -6.33 -110.73
C SER A 153 68.49 -6.85 -110.39
N GLY A 154 69.04 -7.73 -111.23
CA GLY A 154 70.42 -8.22 -111.10
C GLY A 154 70.84 -9.17 -112.23
N PRO A 155 71.47 -8.67 -113.32
CA PRO A 155 71.99 -9.51 -114.41
C PRO A 155 73.35 -10.14 -114.07
N ARG A 156 73.60 -11.35 -114.57
CA ARG A 156 74.94 -11.99 -114.54
C ARG A 156 75.79 -11.55 -115.74
N HIS A 157 77.10 -11.43 -115.55
CA HIS A 157 78.09 -11.32 -116.64
C HIS A 157 79.22 -12.36 -116.47
N THR A 158 79.80 -12.77 -117.60
CA THR A 158 80.88 -13.77 -117.76
C THR A 158 81.81 -13.33 -118.90
N LYS A 159 82.94 -14.06 -119.12
CA LYS A 159 84.02 -13.88 -120.15
C LYS A 159 85.22 -13.03 -119.67
N SER A 160 86.48 -13.24 -120.11
CA SER A 160 87.11 -14.26 -120.99
C SER A 160 88.66 -14.30 -120.81
N ASP A 161 89.32 -15.32 -121.40
CA ASP A 161 90.78 -15.59 -121.38
C ASP A 161 91.64 -14.86 -122.45
N THR A 162 92.97 -15.10 -122.39
CA THR A 162 94.05 -14.91 -123.41
C THR A 162 94.57 -13.46 -123.62
N GLN A 163 95.87 -13.18 -123.85
CA GLN A 163 96.81 -13.81 -124.80
C GLN A 163 98.31 -13.50 -124.50
N ASP A 164 99.25 -14.20 -125.15
CA ASP A 164 100.70 -14.28 -124.83
C ASP A 164 101.66 -13.23 -125.48
N ASP A 165 102.85 -13.11 -124.86
CA ASP A 165 104.21 -12.85 -125.39
C ASP A 165 104.49 -11.87 -126.56
N HIS A 166 105.35 -10.87 -126.31
CA HIS A 166 106.78 -10.93 -126.71
C HIS A 166 107.62 -9.67 -126.32
N ILE A 167 108.96 -9.82 -126.45
CA ILE A 167 110.05 -8.81 -126.47
C ILE A 167 110.79 -8.59 -125.12
N SER A 168 111.88 -9.35 -124.93
CA SER A 168 112.65 -9.46 -123.67
C SER A 168 114.07 -8.88 -123.75
N GLN A 169 114.21 -7.56 -123.59
CA GLN A 169 115.52 -6.91 -123.33
C GLN A 169 115.49 -5.80 -122.27
N GLN A 170 114.33 -5.17 -122.00
CA GLN A 170 114.16 -4.18 -120.91
C GLN A 170 114.11 -4.83 -119.50
N GLU A 171 113.85 -6.14 -119.47
CA GLU A 171 113.38 -6.90 -118.31
C GLU A 171 114.47 -7.20 -117.26
N THR A 172 115.75 -7.18 -117.64
CA THR A 172 116.88 -7.51 -116.73
C THR A 172 117.21 -6.37 -115.77
N ARG A 173 117.09 -5.10 -116.19
CA ARG A 173 117.25 -3.95 -115.29
C ARG A 173 116.07 -3.81 -114.33
N ILE A 174 114.85 -4.04 -114.82
CA ILE A 174 113.64 -4.00 -114.00
C ILE A 174 113.69 -5.10 -112.93
N ARG A 175 114.07 -6.34 -113.29
CA ARG A 175 114.27 -7.44 -112.32
C ARG A 175 115.21 -7.06 -111.16
N GLY A 176 116.33 -6.37 -111.43
CA GLY A 176 117.26 -5.94 -110.38
C GLY A 176 116.66 -4.97 -109.34
N MET A 177 115.80 -4.04 -109.78
CA MET A 177 115.09 -3.14 -108.86
C MET A 177 113.92 -3.85 -108.17
N VAL A 178 113.17 -4.67 -108.91
CA VAL A 178 112.05 -5.47 -108.39
C VAL A 178 112.51 -6.44 -107.31
N TYR A 179 113.70 -7.04 -107.39
CA TYR A 179 114.20 -7.90 -106.30
C TYR A 179 114.53 -7.12 -105.03
N ARG A 180 115.06 -5.90 -105.11
CA ARG A 180 115.33 -5.07 -103.92
C ARG A 180 114.02 -4.60 -103.27
N GLU A 181 113.05 -4.15 -104.05
CA GLU A 181 111.74 -3.78 -103.53
C GLU A 181 110.96 -5.00 -103.02
N ARG A 182 111.05 -6.17 -103.67
CA ARG A 182 110.52 -7.44 -103.15
C ARG A 182 111.11 -7.77 -101.78
N ASP A 183 112.43 -7.64 -101.62
CA ASP A 183 113.10 -8.02 -100.37
C ASP A 183 112.82 -7.00 -99.24
N ARG A 184 112.68 -5.72 -99.58
CA ARG A 184 112.16 -4.67 -98.68
C ARG A 184 110.73 -4.95 -98.24
N VAL A 185 109.82 -5.14 -99.20
CA VAL A 185 108.40 -5.43 -98.95
C VAL A 185 108.23 -6.76 -98.21
N ALA A 186 109.10 -7.75 -98.42
CA ALA A 186 109.12 -9.00 -97.64
C ALA A 186 109.60 -8.79 -96.20
N GLY A 187 110.48 -7.81 -95.94
CA GLY A 187 110.83 -7.35 -94.60
C GLY A 187 109.65 -6.67 -93.90
N GLU A 188 109.05 -5.68 -94.58
CA GLU A 188 107.86 -4.95 -94.09
C GLU A 188 106.69 -5.92 -93.84
N LEU A 189 106.42 -6.89 -94.73
CA LEU A 189 105.43 -7.95 -94.55
C LEU A 189 105.69 -8.82 -93.31
N LYS A 190 106.95 -9.18 -93.02
CA LYS A 190 107.29 -9.95 -91.81
C LYS A 190 107.02 -9.14 -90.54
N ASP A 191 107.25 -7.83 -90.55
CA ASP A 191 106.98 -6.98 -89.40
C ASP A 191 105.48 -6.66 -89.24
N TYR A 192 104.73 -6.54 -90.34
CA TYR A 192 103.26 -6.52 -90.30
C TYR A 192 102.69 -7.85 -89.81
N GLN A 193 103.24 -9.00 -90.23
CA GLN A 193 102.85 -10.31 -89.70
C GLN A 193 103.08 -10.41 -88.19
N LYS A 194 104.26 -10.03 -87.68
CA LYS A 194 104.52 -10.00 -86.23
C LYS A 194 103.55 -9.09 -85.47
N ARG A 195 103.23 -7.90 -86.01
CA ARG A 195 102.24 -6.98 -85.40
C ARG A 195 100.85 -7.58 -85.40
N LEU A 196 100.45 -8.29 -86.46
CA LEU A 196 99.16 -8.95 -86.57
C LEU A 196 99.07 -10.16 -85.63
N GLU A 197 100.15 -10.92 -85.46
CA GLU A 197 100.30 -12.01 -84.48
C GLU A 197 100.16 -11.46 -83.04
N LEU A 198 100.85 -10.37 -82.71
CA LEU A 198 100.75 -9.71 -81.39
C LEU A 198 99.34 -9.16 -81.13
N ASN A 199 98.72 -8.50 -82.11
CA ASN A 199 97.34 -8.04 -81.99
C ASN A 199 96.35 -9.19 -81.84
N ARG A 200 96.60 -10.33 -82.49
CA ARG A 200 95.79 -11.54 -82.35
C ARG A 200 95.89 -12.13 -80.95
N ILE A 201 97.10 -12.30 -80.42
CA ILE A 201 97.32 -12.74 -79.03
C ILE A 201 96.67 -11.77 -78.04
N TYR A 202 96.78 -10.45 -78.27
CA TYR A 202 96.11 -9.45 -77.44
C TYR A 202 94.58 -9.55 -77.51
N SER A 203 94.01 -9.80 -78.69
CA SER A 203 92.56 -10.00 -78.86
C SER A 203 92.09 -11.29 -78.18
N GLU A 204 92.80 -12.40 -78.35
CA GLU A 204 92.49 -13.69 -77.72
C GLU A 204 92.59 -13.60 -76.18
N THR A 205 93.54 -12.85 -75.63
CA THR A 205 93.60 -12.57 -74.18
C THR A 205 92.45 -11.68 -73.71
N LEU A 206 92.08 -10.62 -74.43
CA LEU A 206 90.90 -9.80 -74.10
C LEU A 206 89.60 -10.62 -74.13
N ASP A 207 89.41 -11.47 -75.15
CA ASP A 207 88.24 -12.34 -75.24
C ASP A 207 88.17 -13.32 -74.07
N SER A 208 89.31 -13.89 -73.63
CA SER A 208 89.35 -14.74 -72.43
C SER A 208 88.95 -13.99 -71.15
N VAL A 209 89.38 -12.72 -71.01
CA VAL A 209 89.02 -11.87 -69.87
C VAL A 209 87.54 -11.52 -69.91
N ILE A 210 87.02 -11.12 -71.08
CA ILE A 210 85.58 -10.82 -71.29
C ILE A 210 84.73 -12.06 -70.98
N GLN A 211 85.16 -13.25 -71.40
CA GLN A 211 84.45 -14.50 -71.10
C GLN A 211 84.44 -14.80 -69.60
N SER A 212 85.57 -14.65 -68.90
CA SER A 212 85.62 -14.80 -67.44
C SER A 212 84.72 -13.78 -66.70
N LEU A 213 84.66 -12.54 -67.19
CA LEU A 213 83.77 -11.52 -66.64
C LEU A 213 82.30 -11.84 -66.90
N ARG A 214 81.93 -12.35 -68.08
CA ARG A 214 80.57 -12.85 -68.36
C ARG A 214 80.18 -14.00 -67.44
N GLU A 215 81.09 -14.93 -67.18
CA GLU A 215 80.86 -16.05 -66.26
C GLU A 215 80.66 -15.56 -64.82
N THR A 216 81.49 -14.64 -64.33
CA THR A 216 81.30 -14.05 -62.99
C THR A 216 79.99 -13.26 -62.87
N ILE A 217 79.61 -12.47 -63.88
CA ILE A 217 78.32 -11.77 -63.94
C ILE A 217 77.16 -12.78 -63.91
N SER A 218 77.25 -13.87 -64.67
CA SER A 218 76.21 -14.92 -64.66
C SER A 218 76.07 -15.59 -63.28
N GLY A 219 77.20 -15.85 -62.61
CA GLY A 219 77.21 -16.38 -61.24
C GLY A 219 76.63 -15.40 -60.22
N GLN A 220 76.94 -14.11 -60.33
CA GLN A 220 76.37 -13.07 -59.49
C GLN A 220 74.86 -12.91 -59.72
N GLN A 221 74.39 -12.92 -60.98
CA GLN A 221 72.96 -12.88 -61.31
C GLN A 221 72.20 -14.09 -60.75
N MET A 222 72.78 -15.29 -60.82
CA MET A 222 72.17 -16.48 -60.21
C MET A 222 72.14 -16.39 -58.68
N ARG A 223 73.18 -15.82 -58.05
CA ARG A 223 73.19 -15.58 -56.59
C ARG A 223 72.16 -14.54 -56.16
N LEU A 224 71.98 -13.47 -56.93
CA LEU A 224 70.93 -12.47 -56.70
C LEU A 224 69.54 -13.10 -56.76
N LYS A 225 69.23 -13.90 -57.79
CA LYS A 225 67.94 -14.61 -57.91
C LYS A 225 67.66 -15.55 -56.74
N VAL A 226 68.69 -16.20 -56.19
CA VAL A 226 68.54 -17.03 -54.98
C VAL A 226 68.23 -16.17 -53.76
N LEU A 227 68.94 -15.06 -53.57
CA LEU A 227 68.71 -14.13 -52.46
C LEU A 227 67.33 -13.44 -52.55
N GLU A 228 66.87 -13.09 -53.75
CA GLU A 228 65.51 -12.57 -54.00
C GLU A 228 64.44 -13.61 -53.62
N ALA A 229 64.63 -14.88 -54.03
CA ALA A 229 63.72 -15.97 -53.68
C ALA A 229 63.73 -16.31 -52.18
N GLU A 230 64.86 -16.16 -51.50
CA GLU A 230 64.98 -16.28 -50.04
C GLU A 230 64.33 -15.09 -49.31
N GLY A 231 64.53 -13.87 -49.79
CA GLY A 231 63.88 -12.66 -49.30
C GLY A 231 62.36 -12.75 -49.40
N TYR A 232 61.82 -13.17 -50.54
CA TYR A 232 60.38 -13.39 -50.72
C TYR A 232 59.83 -14.47 -49.76
N LYS A 233 60.58 -15.57 -49.54
CA LYS A 233 60.19 -16.60 -48.56
C LYS A 233 60.19 -16.07 -47.12
N ALA A 234 61.18 -15.23 -46.75
CA ALA A 234 61.24 -14.61 -45.44
C ALA A 234 60.10 -13.60 -45.23
N GLN A 235 59.85 -12.73 -46.22
CA GLN A 235 58.76 -11.75 -46.19
C GLN A 235 57.38 -12.42 -46.10
N ASN A 236 57.16 -13.51 -46.85
CA ASN A 236 55.92 -14.28 -46.79
C ASN A 236 55.74 -15.04 -45.45
N LYS A 237 56.83 -15.47 -44.80
CA LYS A 237 56.77 -15.97 -43.41
C LYS A 237 56.37 -14.86 -42.44
N HIS A 238 57.08 -13.74 -42.45
CA HIS A 238 56.77 -12.60 -41.57
C HIS A 238 55.34 -12.08 -41.75
N ARG A 239 54.83 -12.03 -42.99
CA ARG A 239 53.43 -11.68 -43.25
C ARG A 239 52.46 -12.66 -42.57
N LYS A 240 52.69 -13.96 -42.68
CA LYS A 240 51.85 -14.98 -42.00
C LYS A 240 51.97 -14.92 -40.48
N ASP A 241 53.16 -14.65 -39.96
CA ASP A 241 53.38 -14.46 -38.53
C ASP A 241 52.58 -13.24 -38.03
N ILE A 242 52.59 -12.12 -38.78
CA ILE A 242 51.77 -10.93 -38.51
C ILE A 242 50.27 -11.28 -38.54
N GLU A 243 49.78 -11.95 -39.59
CA GLU A 243 48.38 -12.39 -39.70
C GLU A 243 47.96 -13.23 -38.46
N ILE A 244 48.81 -14.16 -38.00
CA ILE A 244 48.57 -14.98 -36.80
C ILE A 244 48.58 -14.13 -35.51
N TYR A 245 49.48 -13.15 -35.39
CA TYR A 245 49.52 -12.25 -34.23
C TYR A 245 48.30 -11.32 -34.20
N GLU A 246 47.84 -10.82 -35.34
CA GLU A 246 46.63 -10.00 -35.47
C GLU A 246 45.37 -10.80 -35.09
N GLU A 247 45.23 -12.04 -35.57
CA GLU A 247 44.16 -12.96 -35.14
C GLU A 247 44.18 -13.17 -33.62
N ARG A 248 45.36 -13.38 -33.04
CA ARG A 248 45.51 -13.57 -31.59
C ARG A 248 45.19 -12.31 -30.78
N VAL A 249 45.58 -11.13 -31.26
CA VAL A 249 45.19 -9.84 -30.65
C VAL A 249 43.68 -9.62 -30.77
N MET A 250 43.06 -9.98 -31.88
CA MET A 250 41.60 -9.91 -32.07
C MET A 250 40.84 -10.86 -31.13
N LEU A 251 41.35 -12.07 -30.89
CA LEU A 251 40.79 -12.99 -29.89
C LEU A 251 40.92 -12.42 -28.47
N MET A 252 42.11 -11.95 -28.08
CA MET A 252 42.34 -11.34 -26.76
C MET A 252 41.45 -10.09 -26.53
N ARG A 253 41.22 -9.27 -27.57
CA ARG A 253 40.28 -8.13 -27.51
C ARG A 253 38.85 -8.59 -27.26
N LYS A 254 38.36 -9.61 -28.00
CA LYS A 254 37.01 -10.18 -27.79
C LYS A 254 36.83 -10.78 -26.39
N GLU A 255 37.87 -11.44 -25.86
CA GLU A 255 37.86 -11.97 -24.49
C GLU A 255 37.84 -10.83 -23.45
N LEU A 256 38.61 -9.77 -23.66
CA LEU A 256 38.60 -8.58 -22.82
C LEU A 256 37.24 -7.86 -22.85
N ASP A 257 36.64 -7.68 -24.02
CA ASP A 257 35.31 -7.07 -24.18
C ASP A 257 34.23 -7.89 -23.47
N ALA A 258 34.27 -9.23 -23.60
CA ALA A 258 33.38 -10.13 -22.88
C ALA A 258 33.57 -10.07 -21.35
N ALA A 259 34.83 -9.94 -20.88
CA ALA A 259 35.14 -9.77 -19.46
C ALA A 259 34.69 -8.39 -18.93
N GLN A 260 34.79 -7.32 -19.73
CA GLN A 260 34.25 -6.01 -19.36
C GLN A 260 32.71 -6.01 -19.33
N GLN A 261 32.05 -6.71 -20.27
CA GLN A 261 30.60 -6.85 -20.26
C GLN A 261 30.11 -7.62 -19.02
N SER A 262 30.79 -8.70 -18.63
CA SER A 262 30.44 -9.44 -17.42
C SER A 262 30.72 -8.64 -16.15
N LEU A 263 31.78 -7.83 -16.11
CA LEU A 263 32.05 -6.91 -15.00
C LEU A 263 30.97 -5.83 -14.86
N ARG A 264 30.54 -5.21 -15.97
CA ARG A 264 29.43 -4.23 -15.97
C ARG A 264 28.11 -4.85 -15.51
N ALA A 265 27.82 -6.08 -15.94
CA ALA A 265 26.64 -6.82 -15.49
C ALA A 265 26.71 -7.14 -13.98
N LEU A 266 27.87 -7.56 -13.47
CA LEU A 266 28.09 -7.78 -12.04
C LEU A 266 27.87 -6.49 -11.23
N GLN A 267 28.44 -5.36 -11.66
CA GLN A 267 28.27 -4.05 -11.02
C GLN A 267 26.79 -3.60 -10.97
N LEU A 268 26.01 -3.87 -12.03
CA LEU A 268 24.56 -3.64 -12.02
C LEU A 268 23.87 -4.51 -10.98
N THR A 269 24.11 -5.82 -10.97
CA THR A 269 23.50 -6.72 -9.97
C THR A 269 23.94 -6.41 -8.53
N GLU A 270 25.12 -5.85 -8.32
CA GLU A 270 25.59 -5.41 -7.01
C GLU A 270 24.86 -4.15 -6.54
N LYS A 271 24.61 -3.18 -7.43
CA LYS A 271 23.76 -2.01 -7.14
C LYS A 271 22.32 -2.42 -6.83
N GLU A 272 21.71 -3.26 -7.67
CA GLU A 272 20.36 -3.80 -7.43
C GLU A 272 20.28 -4.52 -6.08
N LYS A 273 21.28 -5.32 -5.73
CA LYS A 273 21.37 -5.99 -4.42
C LYS A 273 21.48 -4.97 -3.27
N LEU A 274 22.29 -3.92 -3.41
CA LEU A 274 22.43 -2.87 -2.38
C LEU A 274 21.10 -2.11 -2.17
N GLU A 275 20.39 -1.77 -3.24
CA GLU A 275 19.07 -1.14 -3.19
C GLU A 275 18.02 -2.04 -2.51
N VAL A 276 17.99 -3.33 -2.87
CA VAL A 276 17.10 -4.32 -2.23
C VAL A 276 17.45 -4.53 -0.75
N MET A 277 18.73 -4.54 -0.38
CA MET A 277 19.14 -4.62 1.04
C MET A 277 18.71 -3.38 1.82
N ALA A 278 18.90 -2.17 1.28
CA ALA A 278 18.45 -0.92 1.91
C ALA A 278 16.91 -0.86 2.04
N MET A 279 16.18 -1.36 1.05
CA MET A 279 14.71 -1.50 1.13
C MET A 279 14.30 -2.50 2.22
N ASN A 280 15.00 -3.63 2.33
CA ASN A 280 14.73 -4.66 3.33
C ASN A 280 15.03 -4.14 4.76
N GLU A 281 16.09 -3.36 4.96
CA GLU A 281 16.36 -2.68 6.24
C GLU A 281 15.27 -1.67 6.61
N ARG A 282 14.81 -0.85 5.66
CA ARG A 282 13.65 0.05 5.89
C ARG A 282 12.39 -0.72 6.28
N LEU A 283 12.11 -1.84 5.61
CA LEU A 283 10.96 -2.70 5.94
C LEU A 283 11.11 -3.40 7.30
N LYS A 284 12.33 -3.78 7.71
CA LYS A 284 12.59 -4.29 9.07
C LYS A 284 12.31 -3.23 10.12
N LEU A 285 12.84 -2.02 9.96
CA LEU A 285 12.60 -0.91 10.89
C LEU A 285 11.10 -0.56 10.99
N ALA A 286 10.38 -0.56 9.87
CA ALA A 286 8.93 -0.37 9.84
C ALA A 286 8.18 -1.52 10.55
N ASN A 287 8.55 -2.78 10.31
CA ASN A 287 7.95 -3.93 11.01
C ASN A 287 8.24 -3.92 12.51
N GLU A 288 9.44 -3.50 12.95
CA GLU A 288 9.74 -3.31 14.36
C GLU A 288 8.92 -2.17 14.97
N HIS A 289 8.71 -1.06 14.26
CA HIS A 289 7.84 0.04 14.69
C HIS A 289 6.40 -0.46 14.89
N LEU A 290 5.81 -1.08 13.87
CA LEU A 290 4.47 -1.66 13.91
C LEU A 290 4.34 -2.74 14.99
N SER A 291 5.41 -3.50 15.27
CA SER A 291 5.43 -4.49 16.36
C SER A 291 5.42 -3.83 17.74
N ARG A 292 6.16 -2.74 17.91
CA ARG A 292 6.13 -1.92 19.14
C ARG A 292 4.76 -1.27 19.33
N GLU A 293 4.19 -0.69 18.28
CA GLU A 293 2.84 -0.11 18.29
C GLU A 293 1.79 -1.16 18.64
N ASN A 294 1.76 -2.31 17.94
CA ASN A 294 0.85 -3.42 18.26
C ASN A 294 1.00 -3.91 19.70
N TYR A 295 2.23 -3.97 20.24
CA TYR A 295 2.45 -4.30 21.65
C TYR A 295 1.86 -3.23 22.59
N THR A 296 2.06 -1.94 22.31
CA THR A 296 1.46 -0.85 23.11
C THR A 296 -0.06 -0.86 23.03
N VAL A 297 -0.65 -1.01 21.85
CA VAL A 297 -2.10 -1.13 21.65
C VAL A 297 -2.63 -2.34 22.42
N SER A 298 -2.02 -3.52 22.29
CA SER A 298 -2.41 -4.73 23.03
C SER A 298 -2.35 -4.52 24.55
N ARG A 299 -1.33 -3.81 25.05
CA ARG A 299 -1.20 -3.48 26.47
C ARG A 299 -2.28 -2.50 26.95
N THR A 300 -2.59 -1.46 26.16
CA THR A 300 -3.70 -0.55 26.49
C THR A 300 -5.06 -1.23 26.41
N PHE A 301 -5.27 -2.13 25.46
CA PHE A 301 -6.47 -2.94 25.35
C PHE A 301 -6.65 -3.87 26.56
N HIS A 302 -5.60 -4.57 26.98
CA HIS A 302 -5.62 -5.37 28.21
C HIS A 302 -5.97 -4.53 29.44
N HIS A 303 -5.36 -3.35 29.59
CA HIS A 303 -5.65 -2.45 30.70
C HIS A 303 -7.11 -1.96 30.68
N LYS A 304 -7.65 -1.58 29.52
CA LYS A 304 -9.07 -1.21 29.36
C LYS A 304 -10.02 -2.38 29.59
N GLN A 305 -9.61 -3.60 29.26
CA GLN A 305 -10.37 -4.81 29.56
C GLN A 305 -10.36 -5.14 31.07
N GLU A 306 -9.24 -4.92 31.76
CA GLU A 306 -9.17 -5.01 33.24
C GLU A 306 -10.03 -3.95 33.93
N GLU A 307 -9.98 -2.68 33.48
CA GLU A 307 -10.86 -1.62 33.97
C GLU A 307 -12.34 -1.97 33.74
N LYS A 308 -12.70 -2.45 32.54
CA LYS A 308 -14.05 -2.94 32.24
C LYS A 308 -14.46 -4.07 33.19
N ASN A 309 -13.61 -5.06 33.42
CA ASN A 309 -13.90 -6.16 34.32
C ASN A 309 -14.10 -5.68 35.78
N ARG A 310 -13.29 -4.71 36.24
CA ARG A 310 -13.47 -4.07 37.56
C ARG A 310 -14.79 -3.31 37.65
N LEU A 311 -15.16 -2.54 36.62
CA LEU A 311 -16.43 -1.80 36.58
C LEU A 311 -17.64 -2.75 36.56
N VAL A 312 -17.57 -3.87 35.82
CA VAL A 312 -18.62 -4.90 35.82
C VAL A 312 -18.75 -5.57 37.19
N LEU A 313 -17.64 -5.84 37.88
CA LEU A 313 -17.68 -6.38 39.23
C LEU A 313 -18.30 -5.39 40.23
N ASN A 314 -17.92 -4.11 40.15
CA ASN A 314 -18.49 -3.05 40.98
C ASN A 314 -19.99 -2.84 40.70
N LEU A 315 -20.42 -2.89 39.44
CA LEU A 315 -21.83 -2.84 39.05
C LEU A 315 -22.59 -3.99 39.71
N LYS A 316 -22.07 -5.22 39.59
CA LYS A 316 -22.71 -6.40 40.19
C LYS A 316 -22.82 -6.30 41.70
N ILE A 317 -21.77 -5.84 42.40
CA ILE A 317 -21.83 -5.59 43.86
C ILE A 317 -22.90 -4.55 44.19
N SER A 318 -23.04 -3.49 43.38
CA SER A 318 -24.10 -2.48 43.56
C SER A 318 -25.50 -3.00 43.23
N GLU A 319 -25.64 -3.92 42.27
CA GLU A 319 -26.92 -4.59 41.95
C GLU A 319 -27.31 -5.56 43.07
N ASP A 320 -26.37 -6.34 43.58
CA ASP A 320 -26.55 -7.24 44.72
C ASP A 320 -26.96 -6.45 45.97
N MET A 321 -26.29 -5.32 46.26
CA MET A 321 -26.64 -4.40 47.36
C MET A 321 -28.04 -3.77 47.17
N ASN A 322 -28.37 -3.30 45.96
CA ASN A 322 -29.72 -2.81 45.66
C ASN A 322 -30.78 -3.91 45.80
N SER A 323 -30.45 -5.18 45.49
CA SER A 323 -31.34 -6.31 45.70
C SER A 323 -31.56 -6.60 47.18
N ALA A 324 -30.53 -6.44 48.03
CA ALA A 324 -30.64 -6.57 49.48
C ALA A 324 -31.55 -5.48 50.05
N LEU A 325 -31.27 -4.21 49.72
CA LEU A 325 -32.09 -3.07 50.14
C LEU A 325 -33.56 -3.17 49.68
N ARG A 326 -33.84 -3.79 48.52
CA ARG A 326 -35.21 -4.10 48.09
C ARG A 326 -35.89 -5.14 48.99
N ARG A 327 -35.20 -6.24 49.34
CA ARG A 327 -35.73 -7.24 50.28
C ARG A 327 -36.00 -6.63 51.65
N ASP A 328 -35.05 -5.86 52.19
CA ASP A 328 -35.21 -5.17 53.47
C ASP A 328 -36.42 -4.21 53.45
N ASN A 329 -36.65 -3.53 52.33
CA ASN A 329 -37.80 -2.63 52.18
C ASN A 329 -39.13 -3.40 52.00
N ASP A 330 -39.15 -4.52 51.28
CA ASP A 330 -40.30 -5.42 51.17
C ASP A 330 -40.68 -6.02 52.54
N ASP A 331 -39.68 -6.39 53.35
CA ASP A 331 -39.85 -6.87 54.72
C ASP A 331 -40.37 -5.76 55.64
N LEU A 332 -39.81 -4.54 55.58
CA LEU A 332 -40.31 -3.37 56.31
C LEU A 332 -41.76 -3.04 55.93
N GLU A 333 -42.14 -3.15 54.65
CA GLU A 333 -43.54 -3.03 54.24
C GLU A 333 -44.41 -4.16 54.80
N ALA A 334 -43.92 -5.40 54.83
CA ALA A 334 -44.64 -6.52 55.45
C ALA A 334 -44.86 -6.30 56.96
N TYR A 335 -43.85 -5.80 57.68
CA TYR A 335 -43.96 -5.38 59.09
C TYR A 335 -44.97 -4.25 59.26
N ARG A 336 -44.94 -3.21 58.41
CA ARG A 336 -45.92 -2.10 58.47
C ARG A 336 -47.35 -2.61 58.25
N ARG A 337 -47.57 -3.45 57.23
CA ARG A 337 -48.87 -4.09 56.95
C ARG A 337 -49.34 -5.01 58.08
N ASN A 338 -48.43 -5.60 58.87
CA ASN A 338 -48.78 -6.39 60.06
C ASN A 338 -49.24 -5.47 61.21
N ILE A 339 -48.52 -4.38 61.49
CA ILE A 339 -48.89 -3.37 62.50
C ILE A 339 -50.24 -2.72 62.14
N ASP A 340 -50.47 -2.38 60.88
CA ASP A 340 -51.75 -1.83 60.40
C ASP A 340 -52.92 -2.82 60.65
N ARG A 341 -52.68 -4.13 60.50
CA ARG A 341 -53.67 -5.19 60.81
C ARG A 341 -53.94 -5.32 62.32
N GLU A 342 -52.92 -5.15 63.16
CA GLU A 342 -53.08 -5.17 64.62
C GLU A 342 -53.80 -3.92 65.14
N LEU A 343 -53.45 -2.73 64.64
CA LEU A 343 -54.17 -1.49 64.93
C LEU A 343 -55.64 -1.59 64.53
N LYS A 344 -55.94 -2.17 63.37
CA LYS A 344 -57.32 -2.37 62.92
C LYS A 344 -58.11 -3.29 63.87
N LYS A 345 -57.53 -4.41 64.31
CA LYS A 345 -58.13 -5.26 65.35
C LYS A 345 -58.39 -4.51 66.65
N LYS A 346 -57.45 -3.66 67.11
CA LYS A 346 -57.63 -2.84 68.33
C LYS A 346 -58.75 -1.81 68.19
N VAL A 347 -58.94 -1.24 67.00
CA VAL A 347 -60.08 -0.36 66.70
C VAL A 347 -61.40 -1.16 66.71
N ASP A 348 -61.44 -2.34 66.10
CA ASP A 348 -62.62 -3.21 66.12
C ASP A 348 -62.99 -3.67 67.55
N ASP A 349 -61.99 -4.01 68.38
CA ASP A 349 -62.14 -4.33 69.81
C ASP A 349 -62.74 -3.13 70.60
N ALA A 350 -62.26 -1.91 70.33
CA ALA A 350 -62.78 -0.69 70.98
C ALA A 350 -64.25 -0.42 70.61
N VAL A 351 -64.61 -0.58 69.32
CA VAL A 351 -66.00 -0.45 68.85
C VAL A 351 -66.91 -1.52 69.47
N LEU A 352 -66.41 -2.74 69.68
CA LEU A 352 -67.12 -3.80 70.40
C LEU A 352 -67.35 -3.46 71.88
N LEU A 353 -66.35 -2.91 72.57
CA LEU A 353 -66.45 -2.44 73.94
C LEU A 353 -67.45 -1.29 74.08
N GLU A 354 -67.44 -0.33 73.16
CA GLU A 354 -68.36 0.81 73.15
C GLU A 354 -69.82 0.39 72.90
N ARG A 355 -70.05 -0.54 71.96
CA ARG A 355 -71.37 -1.18 71.79
C ARG A 355 -71.85 -1.89 73.05
N ARG A 356 -70.95 -2.54 73.80
CA ARG A 356 -71.26 -3.22 75.06
C ARG A 356 -71.59 -2.23 76.18
N PHE A 357 -70.91 -1.09 76.23
CA PHE A 357 -71.22 0.03 77.13
C PHE A 357 -72.61 0.60 76.87
N ILE A 358 -72.97 0.84 75.60
CA ILE A 358 -74.30 1.34 75.21
C ILE A 358 -75.41 0.33 75.61
N GLN A 359 -75.17 -0.97 75.46
CA GLN A 359 -76.11 -2.01 75.91
C GLN A 359 -76.29 -2.05 77.43
N LEU A 360 -75.21 -1.86 78.20
CA LEU A 360 -75.28 -1.77 79.66
C LEU A 360 -76.01 -0.49 80.12
N SER A 361 -75.78 0.64 79.44
CA SER A 361 -76.49 1.89 79.70
C SER A 361 -78.00 1.73 79.50
N LYS A 362 -78.44 1.03 78.45
CA LYS A 362 -79.87 0.73 78.23
C LYS A 362 -80.45 -0.19 79.30
N LYS A 363 -79.73 -1.24 79.70
CA LYS A 363 -80.19 -2.08 80.82
C LYS A 363 -80.32 -1.32 82.14
N ASN A 364 -79.47 -0.32 82.38
CA ASN A 364 -79.61 0.55 83.54
C ASN A 364 -80.84 1.46 83.47
N SER A 365 -81.21 2.01 82.30
CA SER A 365 -82.48 2.74 82.16
C SER A 365 -83.68 1.81 82.37
N ASP A 366 -83.68 0.63 81.76
CA ASP A 366 -84.78 -0.35 81.86
C ASP A 366 -85.00 -0.83 83.31
N LEU A 367 -83.94 -0.96 84.11
CA LEU A 367 -84.02 -1.27 85.53
C LEU A 367 -84.48 -0.06 86.36
N SER A 368 -84.08 1.16 85.99
CA SER A 368 -84.54 2.36 86.68
C SER A 368 -86.03 2.63 86.46
N ASP A 369 -86.55 2.35 85.26
CA ASP A 369 -87.97 2.42 84.95
C ASP A 369 -88.78 1.35 85.72
N GLN A 370 -88.22 0.15 85.89
CA GLN A 370 -88.84 -0.90 86.73
C GLN A 370 -88.94 -0.50 88.21
N ILE A 371 -87.97 0.23 88.74
CA ILE A 371 -88.04 0.79 90.10
C ILE A 371 -89.21 1.78 90.21
N ILE A 372 -89.37 2.68 89.23
CA ILE A 372 -90.47 3.67 89.21
C ILE A 372 -91.84 3.00 89.14
N VAL A 373 -91.99 1.91 88.37
CA VAL A 373 -93.24 1.13 88.32
C VAL A 373 -93.56 0.49 89.67
N LYS A 374 -92.57 -0.12 90.34
CA LYS A 374 -92.77 -0.76 91.65
C LYS A 374 -93.06 0.26 92.77
N ASP A 375 -92.43 1.42 92.74
CA ASP A 375 -92.67 2.51 93.70
C ASP A 375 -94.10 3.11 93.58
N ASN A 376 -94.69 3.06 92.39
CA ASN A 376 -96.09 3.45 92.17
C ASN A 376 -97.10 2.37 92.61
N GLU A 377 -96.75 1.08 92.52
CA GLU A 377 -97.57 -0.01 93.06
C GLU A 377 -97.66 0.03 94.60
N ILE A 378 -96.57 0.39 95.29
CA ILE A 378 -96.53 0.54 96.75
C ILE A 378 -97.48 1.65 97.21
N LYS A 379 -97.39 2.85 96.62
CA LYS A 379 -98.26 4.00 96.95
C LYS A 379 -99.75 3.72 96.71
N ALA A 380 -100.07 2.83 95.76
CA ALA A 380 -101.45 2.41 95.50
C ALA A 380 -102.00 1.42 96.56
N LEU A 381 -101.13 0.68 97.27
CA LEU A 381 -101.51 -0.21 98.36
C LEU A 381 -101.66 0.55 99.69
N GLU A 382 -100.74 1.47 100.00
CA GLU A 382 -100.82 2.34 101.18
C GLU A 382 -102.14 3.13 101.23
N LYS A 383 -102.58 3.67 100.08
CA LYS A 383 -103.83 4.44 99.98
C LYS A 383 -105.09 3.60 100.22
N LYS A 384 -105.04 2.27 99.99
CA LYS A 384 -106.15 1.36 100.30
C LYS A 384 -106.23 1.01 101.79
N GLN A 385 -105.10 1.00 102.50
CA GLN A 385 -105.03 0.69 103.92
C GLN A 385 -105.57 1.83 104.81
N ALA A 386 -105.40 3.09 104.38
CA ALA A 386 -105.96 4.25 105.09
C ALA A 386 -107.50 4.31 105.04
N MET A 387 -108.12 3.88 103.92
CA MET A 387 -109.58 3.91 103.73
C MET A 387 -110.34 2.86 104.54
N THR A 388 -109.67 1.85 105.10
CA THR A 388 -110.30 0.81 105.92
C THR A 388 -110.30 1.10 107.43
N MET A 389 -109.46 2.01 107.94
CA MET A 389 -109.52 2.42 109.36
C MET A 389 -110.67 3.40 109.64
N VAL A 390 -110.90 4.39 108.75
CA VAL A 390 -111.90 5.46 108.97
C VAL A 390 -113.32 4.92 109.14
N LYS A 391 -113.65 3.76 108.58
CA LYS A 391 -115.01 3.18 108.59
C LYS A 391 -115.35 2.37 109.85
N LEU A 392 -114.47 2.33 110.87
CA LEU A 392 -114.70 1.55 112.09
C LEU A 392 -115.03 2.43 113.32
N GLU A 393 -114.80 3.74 113.27
CA GLU A 393 -114.95 4.64 114.44
C GLU A 393 -116.29 5.41 114.50
N GLU A 394 -117.05 5.52 113.40
CA GLU A 394 -118.20 6.44 113.29
C GLU A 394 -119.55 5.93 113.84
N VAL A 395 -119.62 4.76 114.49
CA VAL A 395 -120.92 4.10 114.79
C VAL A 395 -121.25 3.94 116.30
N THR A 396 -120.32 4.13 117.24
CA THR A 396 -120.52 3.68 118.63
C THR A 396 -121.08 4.69 119.65
N HIS A 397 -120.88 6.00 119.51
CA HIS A 397 -121.50 7.02 120.40
C HIS A 397 -121.44 8.40 119.72
N GLN A 398 -122.53 9.07 119.29
CA GLN A 398 -123.85 9.28 119.90
C GLN A 398 -123.83 9.74 121.36
N LYS A 399 -124.76 10.64 121.69
CA LYS A 399 -125.37 10.78 123.01
C LYS A 399 -124.46 11.34 124.13
N ASP A 400 -124.51 12.67 124.25
CA ASP A 400 -124.54 13.48 125.48
C ASP A 400 -124.06 14.90 125.08
N ASP A 401 -124.80 15.60 124.21
CA ASP A 401 -126.10 16.21 124.50
C ASP A 401 -126.01 17.29 125.59
N ILE A 402 -126.65 18.43 125.30
CA ILE A 402 -126.99 19.49 126.25
C ILE A 402 -125.77 20.11 126.97
N VAL A 403 -125.14 21.13 126.37
CA VAL A 403 -125.59 22.54 126.47
C VAL A 403 -125.51 23.10 127.90
N ARG A 404 -124.93 24.30 128.00
CA ARG A 404 -124.74 25.09 129.23
C ARG A 404 -123.79 24.36 130.22
N THR A 405 -122.54 24.77 130.32
CA THR A 405 -122.22 26.16 130.70
C THR A 405 -120.84 26.58 130.19
N ARG A 406 -120.68 27.72 129.53
CA ARG A 406 -121.03 29.11 129.94
C ARG A 406 -120.15 29.54 131.11
N GLY A 407 -119.14 30.34 130.79
CA GLY A 407 -118.22 30.91 131.75
C GLY A 407 -117.21 29.88 132.22
N LYS A 408 -115.92 30.21 132.26
CA LYS A 408 -115.35 31.53 132.57
C LYS A 408 -114.00 31.62 131.86
N LEU A 409 -113.62 32.72 131.21
CA LEU A 409 -114.20 34.06 131.06
C LEU A 409 -113.97 34.46 129.59
N GLN A 410 -114.94 34.97 128.80
CA GLN A 410 -115.88 36.05 129.07
C GLN A 410 -115.20 37.37 129.48
N LEU A 411 -115.96 38.44 129.34
CA LEU A 411 -115.74 39.74 129.97
C LEU A 411 -114.55 40.56 129.44
N GLU A 412 -114.73 41.84 129.12
CA GLU A 412 -115.99 42.58 128.92
C GLU A 412 -115.63 43.81 128.06
N ILE A 413 -116.52 44.26 127.18
CA ILE A 413 -117.32 45.46 127.45
C ILE A 413 -116.50 46.61 128.06
N VAL A 414 -115.52 47.06 127.29
CA VAL A 414 -115.26 48.49 127.06
C VAL A 414 -115.30 48.61 125.53
N ARG A 415 -116.44 48.80 124.86
CA ARG A 415 -117.54 49.74 125.12
C ARG A 415 -117.00 51.17 125.24
N VAL A 416 -117.53 52.08 124.44
CA VAL A 416 -117.41 53.54 124.64
C VAL A 416 -116.01 54.09 124.31
N ASN A 417 -115.92 54.48 123.03
CA ASN A 417 -115.63 55.85 122.58
C ASN A 417 -114.24 56.20 122.05
N ASP A 418 -114.21 56.58 120.77
CA ASP A 418 -114.62 57.94 120.38
C ASP A 418 -114.13 59.07 121.30
N VAL A 419 -112.82 59.21 121.44
CA VAL A 419 -112.17 60.49 121.68
C VAL A 419 -110.96 60.58 120.74
N ALA A 420 -110.86 61.51 119.80
CA ALA A 420 -111.84 62.49 119.34
C ALA A 420 -111.69 62.64 117.81
N ALA A 421 -112.75 62.70 117.01
CA ALA A 421 -113.93 63.56 117.09
C ALA A 421 -113.63 65.03 116.77
N GLY A 422 -114.23 65.48 115.67
CA GLY A 422 -114.40 66.90 115.32
C GLY A 422 -115.36 67.05 114.13
N LEU A 423 -116.50 66.35 114.02
CA LEU A 423 -117.61 66.23 114.98
C LEU A 423 -117.91 67.51 115.77
N ARG A 424 -119.11 68.05 115.57
CA ARG A 424 -120.00 68.61 116.60
C ARG A 424 -121.43 68.29 116.11
N HIS A 425 -122.28 67.50 116.76
CA HIS A 425 -122.40 67.17 118.19
C HIS A 425 -122.57 68.43 119.05
N GLY A 426 -123.81 68.70 119.43
CA GLY A 426 -124.21 69.86 120.22
C GLY A 426 -125.64 69.71 120.74
N MET A 427 -125.75 69.20 121.97
CA MET A 427 -126.95 69.20 122.85
C MET A 427 -128.08 68.22 122.45
N ALA A 428 -128.48 67.22 123.24
CA ALA A 428 -128.08 66.79 124.58
C ALA A 428 -128.25 67.83 125.72
N ALA A 429 -129.44 67.89 126.33
CA ALA A 429 -129.67 68.00 127.79
C ALA A 429 -131.18 68.14 128.10
N LEU A 430 -131.61 67.64 129.27
CA LEU A 430 -132.92 67.88 129.94
C LEU A 430 -134.17 67.42 129.12
N ARG A 431 -134.96 66.40 129.47
CA ARG A 431 -135.40 65.86 130.77
C ARG A 431 -136.00 66.92 131.73
N THR A 432 -137.32 66.77 131.90
CA THR A 432 -138.16 67.14 133.06
C THR A 432 -138.26 68.62 133.48
N GLN A 433 -139.40 69.25 133.17
CA GLN A 433 -140.55 69.42 134.08
C GLN A 433 -141.81 69.71 133.21
N ILE A 434 -142.92 68.96 133.32
CA ILE A 434 -143.98 69.02 134.36
C ILE A 434 -144.72 70.39 134.26
N GLN A 435 -146.03 70.51 134.00
CA GLN A 435 -147.16 69.74 134.53
C GLN A 435 -148.38 69.76 133.57
N ASP A 436 -149.10 68.64 133.57
CA ASP A 436 -150.51 68.40 133.23
C ASP A 436 -151.48 69.61 133.24
N VAL A 437 -152.45 69.58 132.31
CA VAL A 437 -153.85 69.33 132.69
C VAL A 437 -154.46 68.30 131.73
N ASN A 438 -154.88 67.19 132.32
CA ASN A 438 -156.13 66.42 132.08
C ASN A 438 -157.06 66.90 130.94
N VAL A 439 -157.53 66.01 130.06
CA VAL A 439 -158.65 65.08 130.30
C VAL A 439 -159.93 65.80 130.72
N ASP A 440 -160.90 65.79 129.80
CA ASP A 440 -162.34 65.58 129.99
C ASP A 440 -162.97 65.67 128.59
N LEU A 441 -163.45 64.61 127.92
CA LEU A 441 -164.07 63.36 128.36
C LEU A 441 -165.33 63.53 129.22
N THR A 442 -166.15 64.53 128.91
CA THR A 442 -167.61 64.39 128.97
C THR A 442 -168.26 65.41 128.03
N ARG A 443 -169.34 65.14 127.31
CA ARG A 443 -170.10 63.95 126.91
C ARG A 443 -171.36 64.49 126.22
N VAL A 444 -172.02 63.63 125.44
CA VAL A 444 -173.50 63.62 125.30
C VAL A 444 -174.15 64.71 124.44
N ASN A 445 -175.12 64.24 123.64
CA ASN A 445 -176.08 64.99 122.83
C ASN A 445 -175.47 65.86 121.73
N LYS A 446 -175.25 65.33 120.51
CA LYS A 446 -176.33 64.75 119.68
C LYS A 446 -177.63 65.52 119.89
N LYS A 447 -177.75 66.67 119.23
CA LYS A 447 -178.96 67.10 118.50
C LYS A 447 -178.57 68.38 117.72
N LEU A 448 -178.73 68.44 116.39
CA LEU A 448 -179.96 68.33 115.58
C LEU A 448 -180.36 69.75 115.14
N ASP A 449 -180.71 69.99 113.89
CA ASP A 449 -180.52 69.23 112.63
C ASP A 449 -180.57 70.28 111.50
N GLU A 450 -180.33 69.83 110.27
CA GLU A 450 -180.74 70.54 109.04
C GLU A 450 -180.01 71.88 108.79
N LYS A 451 -180.13 72.37 107.55
CA LYS A 451 -179.53 73.62 107.04
C LYS A 451 -177.97 73.59 107.08
N GLU A 452 -177.29 73.27 105.98
CA GLU A 452 -177.62 73.69 104.62
C GLU A 452 -177.73 72.54 103.61
N LEU A 453 -178.99 72.17 103.38
CA LEU A 453 -179.50 71.98 102.02
C LEU A 453 -179.47 73.32 101.20
N ASP A 454 -179.17 74.45 101.87
CA ASP A 454 -179.58 75.80 101.51
C ASP A 454 -178.52 76.90 101.91
N VAL A 455 -177.34 77.11 101.29
CA VAL A 455 -177.11 78.13 100.21
C VAL A 455 -175.74 78.91 100.37
N GLN A 456 -174.79 78.76 99.42
CA GLN A 456 -173.81 79.78 98.95
C GLN A 456 -173.01 80.75 99.94
N ARG A 457 -171.70 80.47 100.16
CA ARG A 457 -170.49 81.40 100.12
C ARG A 457 -169.69 81.88 101.41
N ILE A 458 -168.34 81.69 101.36
CA ILE A 458 -167.13 82.59 101.59
C ILE A 458 -167.03 83.63 102.77
N ALA A 459 -165.80 83.85 103.33
CA ALA A 459 -165.17 85.11 103.87
C ALA A 459 -164.84 85.19 105.42
N ARG A 460 -163.89 85.98 106.01
CA ARG A 460 -162.67 86.72 105.54
C ARG A 460 -161.67 87.17 106.67
N GLU A 461 -160.35 87.00 106.43
CA GLU A 461 -159.20 87.97 106.54
C GLU A 461 -158.78 88.82 107.80
N LYS A 462 -157.52 88.60 108.24
CA LYS A 462 -156.33 89.51 108.16
C LYS A 462 -156.28 90.84 108.94
N ARG A 463 -155.21 91.01 109.76
CA ARG A 463 -154.36 92.23 109.72
C ARG A 463 -152.93 92.15 110.33
N GLU A 464 -152.76 92.23 111.66
CA GLU A 464 -151.68 93.05 112.28
C GLU A 464 -150.30 92.37 112.51
N VAL A 465 -149.82 91.60 111.53
CA VAL A 465 -148.55 90.83 111.50
C VAL A 465 -147.28 91.71 111.38
N ALA A 466 -147.26 92.91 111.97
CA ALA A 466 -146.34 93.99 111.55
C ALA A 466 -145.11 94.27 112.43
N VAL A 467 -145.06 93.86 113.70
CA VAL A 467 -143.97 94.24 114.63
C VAL A 467 -142.94 93.11 114.86
N GLU A 468 -143.33 91.85 114.71
CA GLU A 468 -142.45 90.68 114.90
C GLU A 468 -141.43 90.48 113.75
N LEU A 469 -141.65 91.16 112.61
CA LEU A 469 -140.87 91.00 111.38
C LEU A 469 -139.43 91.53 111.45
N ASN A 470 -139.14 92.51 112.32
CA ASN A 470 -137.99 93.41 112.12
C ASN A 470 -136.65 92.96 112.74
N GLU A 471 -136.61 92.16 113.82
CA GLU A 471 -135.32 91.77 114.44
C GLU A 471 -135.06 90.27 114.57
N ALA A 472 -135.92 89.43 113.97
CA ALA A 472 -135.49 88.14 113.47
C ALA A 472 -134.32 88.30 112.45
N HIS A 473 -134.30 89.39 111.69
CA HIS A 473 -133.26 89.73 110.71
C HIS A 473 -131.83 89.77 111.31
N LYS A 474 -131.61 90.36 112.50
CA LYS A 474 -130.27 90.39 113.14
C LYS A 474 -129.76 89.03 113.62
N LYS A 475 -130.64 88.02 113.70
CA LYS A 475 -130.25 86.62 113.96
C LYS A 475 -129.98 85.84 112.66
N ILE A 476 -130.45 86.34 111.51
CA ILE A 476 -130.24 85.73 110.20
C ILE A 476 -128.82 86.04 109.68
N GLU A 477 -128.37 87.31 109.69
CA GLU A 477 -127.02 87.70 109.23
C GLU A 477 -125.90 86.84 109.86
N LYS A 478 -125.96 86.61 111.17
CA LYS A 478 -124.94 85.81 111.90
C LYS A 478 -125.01 84.30 111.62
N ILE A 479 -126.14 83.80 111.12
CA ILE A 479 -126.26 82.41 110.67
C ILE A 479 -125.73 82.28 109.24
N GLU A 480 -125.97 83.28 108.38
CA GLU A 480 -125.50 83.30 106.99
C GLU A 480 -123.97 83.34 106.88
N GLU A 481 -123.26 84.20 107.63
CA GLU A 481 -121.79 84.18 107.71
C GLU A 481 -121.25 82.80 108.16
N SER A 482 -121.97 82.11 109.06
CA SER A 482 -121.58 80.78 109.56
C SER A 482 -121.85 79.64 108.57
N LEU A 483 -122.80 79.84 107.64
CA LEU A 483 -123.15 78.89 106.59
C LEU A 483 -122.12 78.94 105.46
N GLN A 484 -121.73 80.16 105.06
CA GLN A 484 -120.82 80.41 103.93
C GLN A 484 -119.43 79.76 104.13
N ILE A 485 -118.87 79.85 105.35
CA ILE A 485 -117.59 79.22 105.73
C ILE A 485 -117.69 77.67 105.75
N LYS A 486 -118.89 77.09 105.91
CA LYS A 486 -119.09 75.64 105.85
C LYS A 486 -119.24 75.11 104.42
N THR A 487 -119.78 75.91 103.50
CA THR A 487 -119.89 75.53 102.08
C THR A 487 -118.54 75.44 101.39
N GLU A 488 -117.64 76.43 101.56
CA GLU A 488 -116.28 76.39 100.99
C GLU A 488 -115.47 75.16 101.43
N ARG A 489 -115.70 74.68 102.66
CA ARG A 489 -115.07 73.44 103.18
C ARG A 489 -115.61 72.14 102.57
N LEU A 490 -116.84 72.11 102.10
CA LEU A 490 -117.40 70.93 101.44
C LEU A 490 -116.88 70.78 100.01
N GLU A 491 -116.73 71.89 99.28
CA GLU A 491 -116.21 71.90 97.91
C GLU A 491 -114.76 71.38 97.83
N LEU A 492 -113.88 71.81 98.75
CA LEU A 492 -112.49 71.33 98.83
C LEU A 492 -112.40 69.79 99.04
N ILE A 493 -113.23 69.23 99.92
CA ILE A 493 -113.24 67.77 100.18
C ILE A 493 -113.75 67.00 98.94
N GLN A 494 -114.67 67.59 98.19
CA GLN A 494 -115.22 66.98 96.98
C GLN A 494 -114.20 66.97 95.82
N GLU A 495 -113.34 68.00 95.70
CA GLU A 495 -112.21 67.99 94.76
C GLU A 495 -111.13 66.94 95.11
N GLU A 496 -110.78 66.79 96.39
CA GLU A 496 -109.79 65.80 96.82
C GLU A 496 -110.25 64.36 96.52
N LEU A 497 -111.54 64.08 96.72
CA LEU A 497 -112.13 62.79 96.41
C LEU A 497 -112.07 62.48 94.90
N GLN A 498 -112.33 63.48 94.04
CA GLN A 498 -112.23 63.33 92.58
C GLN A 498 -110.78 63.10 92.14
N ARG A 499 -109.80 63.83 92.69
CA ARG A 499 -108.36 63.58 92.42
C ARG A 499 -107.98 62.13 92.75
N LYS A 500 -108.37 61.62 93.91
CA LYS A 500 -108.06 60.23 94.30
C LYS A 500 -108.72 59.17 93.43
N HIS A 501 -109.92 59.43 92.90
CA HIS A 501 -110.54 58.52 91.94
C HIS A 501 -109.79 58.49 90.60
N GLN A 502 -109.31 59.65 90.14
CA GLN A 502 -108.52 59.75 88.91
C GLN A 502 -107.14 59.06 89.05
N ASP A 503 -106.47 59.22 90.20
CA ASP A 503 -105.20 58.55 90.51
C ASP A 503 -105.32 57.02 90.40
N PHE A 504 -106.39 56.44 90.95
CA PHE A 504 -106.65 54.99 90.90
C PHE A 504 -106.84 54.47 89.47
N MET A 505 -107.60 55.19 88.64
CA MET A 505 -107.82 54.82 87.24
C MET A 505 -106.51 54.89 86.42
N ASN A 506 -105.65 55.87 86.70
CA ASN A 506 -104.33 55.99 86.08
C ASN A 506 -103.41 54.81 86.47
N ALA A 507 -103.39 54.42 87.75
CA ALA A 507 -102.60 53.29 88.24
C ALA A 507 -103.02 51.95 87.59
N LYS A 508 -104.33 51.70 87.48
CA LYS A 508 -104.85 50.51 86.78
C LYS A 508 -104.37 50.43 85.33
N LYS A 509 -104.45 51.55 84.59
CA LYS A 509 -104.05 51.62 83.18
C LYS A 509 -102.56 51.34 82.98
N GLN A 510 -101.69 51.82 83.87
CA GLN A 510 -100.25 51.50 83.81
C GLN A 510 -99.96 50.00 84.03
N MET A 511 -100.72 49.35 84.92
CA MET A 511 -100.52 47.91 85.20
C MET A 511 -100.93 47.02 84.01
N GLU A 512 -101.98 47.41 83.27
CA GLU A 512 -102.40 46.74 82.03
C GLU A 512 -101.35 46.91 80.91
N ILE A 513 -100.77 48.11 80.76
CA ILE A 513 -99.69 48.39 79.80
C ILE A 513 -98.47 47.51 80.11
N ALA A 514 -97.97 47.52 81.36
CA ALA A 514 -96.81 46.73 81.77
C ALA A 514 -97.01 45.22 81.56
N HIS A 515 -98.23 44.71 81.72
CA HIS A 515 -98.54 43.32 81.41
C HIS A 515 -98.42 43.02 79.91
N SER A 516 -98.92 43.91 79.05
CA SER A 516 -98.83 43.77 77.59
C SER A 516 -97.37 43.83 77.10
N GLU A 517 -96.56 44.72 77.65
CA GLU A 517 -95.12 44.85 77.36
C GLU A 517 -94.36 43.57 77.73
N ARG A 518 -94.62 43.00 78.92
CA ARG A 518 -94.01 41.73 79.35
C ARG A 518 -94.33 40.57 78.41
N VAL A 519 -95.56 40.50 77.90
CA VAL A 519 -95.98 39.47 76.94
C VAL A 519 -95.32 39.66 75.57
N MET A 520 -95.13 40.91 75.13
CA MET A 520 -94.39 41.22 73.90
C MET A 520 -92.91 40.85 74.00
N LEU A 521 -92.24 41.22 75.10
CA LEU A 521 -90.82 40.93 75.32
C LEU A 521 -90.52 39.42 75.33
N LEU A 522 -91.39 38.61 75.93
CA LEU A 522 -91.29 37.15 75.89
C LEU A 522 -91.37 36.61 74.46
N LYS A 523 -92.29 37.11 73.63
CA LYS A 523 -92.40 36.71 72.21
C LYS A 523 -91.17 37.11 71.40
N THR A 524 -90.61 38.30 71.62
CA THR A 524 -89.39 38.73 70.92
C THR A 524 -88.17 37.90 71.31
N LEU A 525 -88.03 37.49 72.58
CA LEU A 525 -86.95 36.62 73.04
C LEU A 525 -87.01 35.24 72.35
N ASP A 526 -88.21 34.69 72.22
CA ASP A 526 -88.47 33.41 71.55
C ASP A 526 -88.09 33.45 70.06
N LEU A 527 -88.43 34.55 69.36
CA LEU A 527 -88.04 34.78 67.97
C LEU A 527 -86.52 34.88 67.82
N CYS A 528 -85.86 35.74 68.62
CA CYS A 528 -84.41 35.87 68.59
C CYS A 528 -83.67 34.55 68.89
N SER A 529 -84.24 33.68 69.74
CA SER A 529 -83.66 32.37 70.03
C SER A 529 -83.76 31.40 68.84
N ARG A 530 -84.87 31.43 68.09
CA ARG A 530 -85.05 30.66 66.85
C ARG A 530 -84.11 31.17 65.75
N ASP A 531 -84.02 32.49 65.55
CA ASP A 531 -83.13 33.09 64.55
C ASP A 531 -81.66 32.76 64.83
N ARG A 532 -81.24 32.76 66.10
CA ARG A 532 -79.91 32.32 66.52
C ARG A 532 -79.63 30.85 66.16
N GLN A 533 -80.59 29.94 66.34
CA GLN A 533 -80.44 28.54 65.94
C GLN A 533 -80.36 28.39 64.41
N ILE A 534 -81.19 29.12 63.65
CA ILE A 534 -81.13 29.15 62.19
C ILE A 534 -79.75 29.63 61.73
N LEU A 535 -79.26 30.76 62.27
CA LEU A 535 -77.94 31.29 61.95
C LEU A 535 -76.83 30.28 62.26
N GLN A 536 -76.84 29.64 63.43
CA GLN A 536 -75.87 28.58 63.77
C GLN A 536 -75.90 27.42 62.75
N SER A 537 -77.07 26.97 62.31
CA SER A 537 -77.18 25.94 61.27
C SER A 537 -76.68 26.39 59.89
N THR A 538 -76.83 27.68 59.54
CA THR A 538 -76.28 28.23 58.29
C THR A 538 -74.77 28.36 58.36
N VAL A 539 -74.21 28.74 59.50
CA VAL A 539 -72.76 28.83 59.72
C VAL A 539 -72.12 27.44 59.60
N THR A 540 -72.67 26.40 60.25
CA THR A 540 -72.09 25.04 60.13
C THR A 540 -72.14 24.51 58.68
N ARG A 541 -73.22 24.78 57.94
CA ARG A 541 -73.34 24.45 56.52
C ARG A 541 -72.32 25.20 55.65
N LEU A 542 -72.16 26.51 55.86
CA LEU A 542 -71.18 27.33 55.13
C LEU A 542 -69.74 26.91 55.45
N THR A 543 -69.41 26.63 56.70
CA THR A 543 -68.10 26.07 57.10
C THR A 543 -67.83 24.74 56.42
N HIS A 544 -68.83 23.86 56.27
CA HIS A 544 -68.66 22.62 55.53
C HIS A 544 -68.39 22.87 54.03
N GLN A 545 -69.10 23.81 53.39
CA GLN A 545 -68.84 24.20 52.00
C GLN A 545 -67.46 24.84 51.83
N ILE A 546 -67.02 25.69 52.75
CA ILE A 546 -65.66 26.29 52.76
C ILE A 546 -64.60 25.19 52.84
N ASN A 547 -64.79 24.19 53.72
CA ASN A 547 -63.84 23.08 53.84
C ASN A 547 -63.83 22.18 52.59
N GLN A 548 -65.00 21.93 51.96
CA GLN A 548 -65.06 21.21 50.68
C GLN A 548 -64.32 21.96 49.58
N LEU A 549 -64.57 23.26 49.42
CA LEU A 549 -63.90 24.11 48.42
C LEU A 549 -62.41 24.27 48.69
N SER A 550 -61.99 24.36 49.95
CA SER A 550 -60.57 24.39 50.33
C SER A 550 -59.87 23.07 49.98
N SER A 551 -60.56 21.94 50.15
CA SER A 551 -60.06 20.61 49.76
C SER A 551 -59.95 20.44 48.25
N THR A 552 -60.90 20.95 47.46
CA THR A 552 -60.80 20.92 45.99
C THR A 552 -59.73 21.86 45.46
N VAL A 553 -59.56 23.05 46.04
CA VAL A 553 -58.43 23.95 45.72
C VAL A 553 -57.09 23.26 46.02
N ALA A 554 -56.92 22.65 47.19
CA ALA A 554 -55.70 21.93 47.55
C ALA A 554 -55.42 20.69 46.66
N MET A 555 -56.45 20.05 46.10
CA MET A 555 -56.29 19.00 45.09
C MET A 555 -55.83 19.60 43.75
N ASN A 556 -56.51 20.64 43.27
CA ASN A 556 -56.15 21.33 42.03
C ASN A 556 -54.72 21.90 42.07
N GLU A 557 -54.27 22.43 43.21
CA GLU A 557 -52.88 22.89 43.41
C GLU A 557 -51.85 21.75 43.27
N LYS A 558 -52.17 20.55 43.77
CA LYS A 558 -51.33 19.35 43.57
C LYS A 558 -51.29 18.93 42.10
N ASP A 559 -52.43 18.94 41.43
CA ASP A 559 -52.53 18.55 40.01
C ASP A 559 -51.79 19.56 39.12
N ILE A 560 -51.93 20.87 39.37
CA ILE A 560 -51.16 21.94 38.70
C ILE A 560 -49.64 21.77 38.97
N SER A 561 -49.26 21.39 40.19
CA SER A 561 -47.86 21.13 40.56
C SER A 561 -47.28 19.87 39.89
N ALA A 562 -48.11 18.84 39.68
CA ALA A 562 -47.73 17.65 38.93
C ALA A 562 -47.55 17.98 37.44
N LEU A 563 -48.53 18.65 36.84
CA LEU A 563 -48.47 19.10 35.45
C LEU A 563 -47.26 20.03 35.19
N HIS A 564 -46.89 20.90 36.13
CA HIS A 564 -45.65 21.69 36.02
C HIS A 564 -44.39 20.82 35.93
N LYS A 565 -44.28 19.79 36.79
CA LYS A 565 -43.13 18.86 36.75
C LYS A 565 -43.08 18.06 35.44
N ASP A 566 -44.22 17.71 34.88
CA ASP A 566 -44.30 17.00 33.60
C ASP A 566 -43.95 17.94 32.44
N ILE A 567 -44.38 19.20 32.48
CA ILE A 567 -43.97 20.26 31.54
C ILE A 567 -42.45 20.50 31.61
N ASP A 568 -41.85 20.53 32.80
CA ASP A 568 -40.39 20.69 32.96
C ASP A 568 -39.61 19.49 32.43
N GLN A 569 -40.10 18.27 32.66
CA GLN A 569 -39.53 17.05 32.06
C GLN A 569 -39.64 17.07 30.52
N LEU A 570 -40.79 17.45 29.97
CA LEU A 570 -40.98 17.61 28.54
C LEU A 570 -40.06 18.69 27.96
N ASN A 571 -39.93 19.85 28.62
CA ASN A 571 -39.00 20.91 28.22
C ASN A 571 -37.53 20.45 28.25
N SER A 572 -37.15 19.64 29.24
CA SER A 572 -35.81 19.04 29.33
C SER A 572 -35.55 18.07 28.17
N THR A 573 -36.50 17.17 27.88
CA THR A 573 -36.38 16.23 26.76
C THR A 573 -36.41 16.92 25.39
N ILE A 574 -37.21 17.98 25.22
CA ILE A 574 -37.20 18.82 24.01
C ILE A 574 -35.82 19.44 23.79
N LYS A 575 -35.21 20.05 24.83
CA LYS A 575 -33.84 20.59 24.74
C LYS A 575 -32.81 19.51 24.42
N GLN A 576 -32.92 18.33 25.03
CA GLN A 576 -32.06 17.18 24.71
C GLN A 576 -32.20 16.78 23.24
N LYS A 577 -33.42 16.71 22.70
CA LYS A 577 -33.67 16.37 21.29
C LYS A 577 -33.24 17.46 20.31
N GLN A 578 -33.37 18.74 20.66
CA GLN A 578 -32.76 19.83 19.88
C GLN A 578 -31.23 19.72 19.84
N ASN A 579 -30.58 19.41 20.97
CA ASN A 579 -29.13 19.19 21.02
C ASN A 579 -28.70 17.95 20.20
N GLU A 580 -29.46 16.85 20.24
CA GLU A 580 -29.24 15.68 19.37
C GLU A 580 -29.38 16.04 17.88
N ILE A 581 -30.42 16.81 17.51
CA ILE A 581 -30.63 17.29 16.14
C ILE A 581 -29.44 18.15 15.69
N HIS A 582 -29.03 19.17 16.45
CA HIS A 582 -27.88 20.01 16.12
C HIS A 582 -26.53 19.26 16.10
N ALA A 583 -26.40 18.16 16.84
CA ALA A 583 -25.24 17.27 16.72
C ALA A 583 -25.29 16.46 15.40
N LYS A 584 -26.46 15.95 15.01
CA LYS A 584 -26.67 15.23 13.75
C LYS A 584 -26.57 16.15 12.52
N GLU A 585 -27.04 17.38 12.59
CA GLU A 585 -26.89 18.39 11.54
C GLU A 585 -25.42 18.72 11.27
N ARG A 586 -24.61 18.93 12.32
CA ARG A 586 -23.16 19.13 12.19
C ARG A 586 -22.45 17.92 11.60
N LEU A 587 -22.84 16.70 11.99
CA LEU A 587 -22.30 15.46 11.41
C LEU A 587 -22.69 15.31 9.93
N LEU A 588 -23.93 15.67 9.56
CA LEU A 588 -24.41 15.68 8.18
C LEU A 588 -23.74 16.77 7.33
N ALA A 589 -23.36 17.90 7.92
CA ALA A 589 -22.54 18.91 7.26
C ALA A 589 -21.14 18.35 6.95
N SER A 590 -20.43 17.84 7.98
CA SER A 590 -19.10 17.23 7.84
C SER A 590 -19.08 16.14 6.78
N THR A 591 -20.00 15.17 6.84
CA THR A 591 -20.06 14.08 5.85
C THR A 591 -20.41 14.55 4.43
N ARG A 592 -21.11 15.70 4.26
CA ARG A 592 -21.30 16.35 2.95
C ARG A 592 -20.05 17.08 2.46
N ASP A 593 -19.23 17.62 3.36
CA ASP A 593 -17.91 18.16 3.03
C ASP A 593 -16.96 17.02 2.59
N ASP A 594 -16.88 15.95 3.38
CA ASP A 594 -16.09 14.74 3.07
C ASP A 594 -16.48 14.12 1.72
N LEU A 595 -17.79 13.99 1.45
CA LEU A 595 -18.29 13.50 0.16
C LEU A 595 -17.95 14.42 -1.01
N ARG A 596 -17.94 15.75 -0.80
CA ARG A 596 -17.50 16.70 -1.83
C ARG A 596 -16.00 16.57 -2.10
N GLU A 597 -15.18 16.44 -1.06
CA GLU A 597 -13.74 16.24 -1.23
C GLU A 597 -13.43 14.91 -1.93
N MET A 598 -14.09 13.82 -1.53
CA MET A 598 -13.93 12.51 -2.18
C MET A 598 -14.40 12.53 -3.64
N LYS A 599 -15.47 13.27 -3.96
CA LYS A 599 -15.89 13.47 -5.36
C LYS A 599 -14.82 14.21 -6.18
N ILE A 600 -14.23 15.28 -5.65
CA ILE A 600 -13.14 16.03 -6.33
C ILE A 600 -11.92 15.13 -6.54
N ARG A 601 -11.51 14.36 -5.52
CA ARG A 601 -10.40 13.39 -5.63
C ARG A 601 -10.69 12.30 -6.66
N PHE A 602 -11.94 11.83 -6.74
CA PHE A 602 -12.37 10.86 -7.75
C PHE A 602 -12.30 11.46 -9.17
N GLU A 603 -12.80 12.67 -9.39
CA GLU A 603 -12.74 13.37 -10.68
C GLU A 603 -11.28 13.62 -11.13
N GLN A 604 -10.39 14.00 -10.21
CA GLN A 604 -8.95 14.13 -10.48
C GLN A 604 -8.29 12.78 -10.84
N SER A 605 -8.67 11.71 -10.14
CA SER A 605 -8.15 10.36 -10.40
C SER A 605 -8.64 9.85 -11.77
N GLN A 606 -9.92 10.06 -12.10
CA GLN A 606 -10.49 9.71 -13.39
C GLN A 606 -9.82 10.49 -14.53
N HIS A 607 -9.59 11.79 -14.37
CA HIS A 607 -8.85 12.58 -15.37
C HIS A 607 -7.44 12.04 -15.61
N THR A 608 -6.74 11.62 -14.55
CA THR A 608 -5.40 11.02 -14.65
C THR A 608 -5.44 9.68 -15.41
N ILE A 609 -6.45 8.84 -15.14
CA ILE A 609 -6.70 7.59 -15.86
C ILE A 609 -6.98 7.86 -17.35
N ASP A 610 -7.83 8.84 -17.67
CA ASP A 610 -8.18 9.20 -19.04
C ASP A 610 -6.96 9.78 -19.82
N GLU A 611 -6.06 10.50 -19.15
CA GLU A 611 -4.79 10.95 -19.72
C GLU A 611 -3.83 9.78 -19.99
N ASP A 612 -3.66 8.89 -19.02
CA ASP A 612 -2.79 7.72 -19.16
C ASP A 612 -3.33 6.75 -20.22
N GLU A 613 -4.65 6.56 -20.34
CA GLU A 613 -5.26 5.82 -21.44
C GLU A 613 -4.92 6.42 -22.82
N LYS A 614 -4.92 7.75 -22.95
CA LYS A 614 -4.51 8.42 -24.20
C LYS A 614 -3.03 8.20 -24.48
N ARG A 615 -2.17 8.30 -23.46
CA ARG A 615 -0.73 8.01 -23.56
C ARG A 615 -0.48 6.56 -23.98
N PHE A 616 -1.17 5.58 -23.37
CA PHE A 616 -1.05 4.17 -23.73
C PHE A 616 -1.52 3.88 -25.17
N LYS A 617 -2.62 4.50 -25.62
CA LYS A 617 -3.08 4.40 -27.02
C LYS A 617 -2.03 4.96 -27.98
N GLN A 618 -1.45 6.13 -27.69
CA GLN A 618 -0.40 6.72 -28.51
C GLN A 618 0.88 5.86 -28.55
N ILE A 619 1.33 5.35 -27.39
CA ILE A 619 2.47 4.43 -27.31
C ILE A 619 2.20 3.17 -28.14
N SER A 620 1.00 2.58 -28.05
CA SER A 620 0.62 1.40 -28.84
C SER A 620 0.71 1.66 -30.34
N CYS A 621 0.20 2.80 -30.83
CA CYS A 621 0.32 3.16 -32.24
C CYS A 621 1.78 3.30 -32.69
N THR A 622 2.63 4.01 -31.92
CA THR A 622 4.06 4.14 -32.26
C THR A 622 4.81 2.80 -32.21
N LEU A 623 4.42 1.89 -31.31
CA LEU A 623 5.00 0.55 -31.23
C LEU A 623 4.60 -0.32 -32.42
N GLU A 624 3.37 -0.19 -32.91
CA GLU A 624 2.95 -0.82 -34.17
C GLU A 624 3.70 -0.26 -35.38
N GLU A 625 3.94 1.05 -35.44
CA GLU A 625 4.73 1.70 -36.50
C GLU A 625 6.18 1.19 -36.50
N VAL A 626 6.85 1.21 -35.35
CA VAL A 626 8.21 0.64 -35.19
C VAL A 626 8.22 -0.87 -35.52
N SER A 627 7.14 -1.61 -35.23
CA SER A 627 7.02 -3.02 -35.61
C SER A 627 6.89 -3.22 -37.13
N LYS A 628 6.15 -2.34 -37.82
CA LYS A 628 6.04 -2.30 -39.29
C LYS A 628 7.40 -1.94 -39.92
N GLU A 629 8.09 -0.92 -39.41
CA GLU A 629 9.44 -0.54 -39.85
C GLU A 629 10.46 -1.67 -39.65
N LYS A 630 10.50 -2.28 -38.46
CA LYS A 630 11.34 -3.44 -38.16
C LYS A 630 11.09 -4.60 -39.13
N SER A 631 9.82 -4.83 -39.49
CA SER A 631 9.43 -5.88 -40.44
C SER A 631 9.90 -5.55 -41.87
N LEU A 632 9.79 -4.28 -42.28
CA LEU A 632 10.30 -3.79 -43.56
C LEU A 632 11.83 -3.90 -43.65
N VAL A 633 12.56 -3.46 -42.62
CA VAL A 633 14.02 -3.58 -42.53
C VAL A 633 14.44 -5.05 -42.54
N GLY A 634 13.73 -5.92 -41.81
CA GLY A 634 13.95 -7.36 -41.85
C GLY A 634 13.81 -7.95 -43.26
N LEU A 635 12.77 -7.57 -44.00
CA LEU A 635 12.57 -7.98 -45.39
C LEU A 635 13.67 -7.44 -46.33
N GLN A 636 14.10 -6.19 -46.14
CA GLN A 636 15.20 -5.60 -46.90
C GLN A 636 16.53 -6.30 -46.63
N MET A 637 16.82 -6.66 -45.36
CA MET A 637 18.01 -7.43 -44.98
C MET A 637 18.01 -8.82 -45.59
N VAL A 638 16.87 -9.52 -45.63
CA VAL A 638 16.76 -10.82 -46.31
C VAL A 638 17.07 -10.68 -47.80
N ARG A 639 16.42 -9.71 -48.50
CA ARG A 639 16.69 -9.44 -49.93
C ARG A 639 18.16 -9.12 -50.20
N ARG A 640 18.79 -8.29 -49.36
CA ARG A 640 20.24 -7.97 -49.44
C ARG A 640 21.13 -9.18 -49.20
N ASN A 641 20.77 -10.07 -48.27
CA ASN A 641 21.51 -11.32 -48.05
C ASN A 641 21.38 -12.29 -49.24
N ASP A 642 20.20 -12.40 -49.86
CA ASP A 642 20.01 -13.18 -51.08
C ASP A 642 20.77 -12.59 -52.28
N GLU A 643 20.81 -11.27 -52.43
CA GLU A 643 21.63 -10.57 -53.42
C GLU A 643 23.13 -10.87 -53.22
N VAL A 644 23.64 -10.74 -51.99
CA VAL A 644 25.04 -11.08 -51.65
C VAL A 644 25.34 -12.57 -51.88
N ARG A 645 24.38 -13.46 -51.59
CA ARG A 645 24.51 -14.90 -51.86
C ARG A 645 24.62 -15.18 -53.37
N LEU A 646 23.74 -14.59 -54.17
CA LEU A 646 23.75 -14.72 -55.63
C LEU A 646 25.03 -14.15 -56.25
N LEU A 647 25.55 -13.03 -55.72
CA LEU A 647 26.85 -12.48 -56.14
C LEU A 647 28.01 -13.42 -55.82
N ARG A 648 28.04 -14.05 -54.64
CA ARG A 648 29.05 -15.05 -54.28
C ARG A 648 28.96 -16.33 -55.12
N GLU A 649 27.74 -16.79 -55.42
CA GLU A 649 27.52 -17.92 -56.34
C GLU A 649 28.05 -17.58 -57.74
N LYS A 650 27.79 -16.36 -58.25
CA LYS A 650 28.34 -15.87 -59.52
C LYS A 650 29.87 -15.75 -59.49
N GLU A 651 30.45 -15.22 -58.42
CA GLU A 651 31.91 -15.14 -58.22
C GLU A 651 32.55 -16.53 -58.25
N ALA A 652 31.99 -17.50 -57.52
CA ALA A 652 32.46 -18.89 -57.52
C ALA A 652 32.39 -19.53 -58.91
N ILE A 653 31.30 -19.32 -59.66
CA ILE A 653 31.18 -19.81 -61.05
C ILE A 653 32.27 -19.18 -61.94
N MET A 654 32.47 -17.87 -61.87
CA MET A 654 33.52 -17.18 -62.64
C MET A 654 34.92 -17.67 -62.25
N GLN A 655 35.20 -17.85 -60.96
CA GLN A 655 36.49 -18.38 -60.49
C GLN A 655 36.74 -19.80 -61.02
N THR A 656 35.76 -20.71 -60.94
CA THR A 656 35.93 -22.06 -61.51
C THR A 656 36.10 -22.06 -63.04
N ALA A 657 35.56 -21.07 -63.75
CA ALA A 657 35.80 -20.88 -65.18
C ALA A 657 37.24 -20.39 -65.46
N LEU A 658 37.76 -19.46 -64.65
CA LEU A 658 39.15 -18.99 -64.72
C LEU A 658 40.14 -20.10 -64.35
N ASP A 659 39.87 -20.90 -63.33
CA ASP A 659 40.70 -22.04 -62.91
C ASP A 659 40.76 -23.11 -64.01
N ARG A 660 39.63 -23.37 -64.69
CA ARG A 660 39.59 -24.26 -65.88
C ARG A 660 40.38 -23.67 -67.05
N GLY A 661 40.21 -22.38 -67.34
CA GLY A 661 40.91 -21.70 -68.44
C GLY A 661 42.42 -21.66 -68.23
N THR A 662 42.88 -21.34 -67.02
CA THR A 662 44.31 -21.34 -66.65
C THR A 662 44.89 -22.76 -66.65
N SER A 663 44.15 -23.77 -66.18
CA SER A 663 44.56 -25.17 -66.28
C SER A 663 44.75 -25.61 -67.74
N GLN A 664 43.78 -25.31 -68.62
CA GLN A 664 43.87 -25.60 -70.05
C GLN A 664 45.03 -24.85 -70.72
N TYR A 665 45.24 -23.57 -70.39
CA TYR A 665 46.37 -22.79 -70.90
C TYR A 665 47.72 -23.39 -70.49
N ASN A 666 47.86 -23.80 -69.23
CA ASN A 666 49.07 -24.46 -68.73
C ASN A 666 49.32 -25.81 -69.42
N GLN A 667 48.27 -26.59 -69.71
CA GLN A 667 48.38 -27.81 -70.53
C GLN A 667 48.91 -27.48 -71.93
N ARG A 668 48.41 -26.43 -72.59
CA ARG A 668 48.92 -25.99 -73.90
C ARG A 668 50.37 -25.51 -73.86
N LEU A 669 50.79 -24.86 -72.78
CA LEU A 669 52.21 -24.50 -72.61
C LEU A 669 53.11 -25.74 -72.49
N GLU A 670 52.67 -26.79 -71.78
CA GLU A 670 53.42 -28.04 -71.68
C GLU A 670 53.40 -28.82 -73.00
N ASP A 671 52.27 -28.90 -73.72
CA ASP A 671 52.19 -29.43 -75.08
C ASP A 671 53.24 -28.76 -75.99
N ILE A 672 53.30 -27.43 -75.97
CA ILE A 672 54.27 -26.64 -76.74
C ILE A 672 55.71 -26.92 -76.27
N ARG A 673 55.95 -27.12 -74.98
CA ARG A 673 57.27 -27.46 -74.43
C ARG A 673 57.74 -28.83 -74.91
N LEU A 674 56.85 -29.83 -74.88
CA LEU A 674 57.11 -31.19 -75.37
C LEU A 674 57.36 -31.20 -76.87
N LEU A 675 56.53 -30.51 -77.66
CA LEU A 675 56.74 -30.36 -79.11
C LEU A 675 58.06 -29.67 -79.45
N LYS A 676 58.47 -28.63 -78.70
CA LYS A 676 59.79 -27.99 -78.86
C LYS A 676 60.92 -28.97 -78.55
N MET A 677 60.79 -29.79 -77.51
CA MET A 677 61.77 -30.83 -77.17
C MET A 677 61.86 -31.89 -78.28
N GLU A 678 60.73 -32.32 -78.83
CA GLU A 678 60.70 -33.29 -79.93
C GLU A 678 61.31 -32.74 -81.22
N ILE A 679 61.05 -31.47 -81.56
CA ILE A 679 61.72 -30.78 -82.66
C ILE A 679 63.25 -30.76 -82.47
N VAL A 680 63.74 -30.55 -81.24
CA VAL A 680 65.17 -30.62 -80.93
C VAL A 680 65.69 -32.05 -81.07
N ASN A 681 64.99 -33.06 -80.56
CA ASN A 681 65.35 -34.48 -80.70
C ASN A 681 65.47 -34.89 -82.18
N VAL A 682 64.47 -34.57 -82.99
CA VAL A 682 64.44 -34.86 -84.43
C VAL A 682 65.56 -34.12 -85.16
N ARG A 683 65.82 -32.84 -84.85
CA ARG A 683 66.96 -32.10 -85.41
C ARG A 683 68.30 -32.71 -85.04
N MET A 684 68.48 -33.16 -83.79
CA MET A 684 69.71 -33.82 -83.35
C MET A 684 69.90 -35.18 -84.03
N SER A 685 68.83 -35.98 -84.14
CA SER A 685 68.83 -37.25 -84.88
C SER A 685 69.20 -37.04 -86.35
N HIS A 686 68.59 -36.04 -87.01
CA HIS A 686 68.92 -35.66 -88.37
C HIS A 686 70.38 -35.23 -88.52
N GLN A 687 70.92 -34.42 -87.60
CA GLN A 687 72.34 -34.04 -87.62
C GLN A 687 73.28 -35.24 -87.45
N CYS A 688 72.96 -36.20 -86.57
CA CYS A 688 73.75 -37.43 -86.43
C CYS A 688 73.74 -38.25 -87.72
N MET A 689 72.56 -38.50 -88.30
CA MET A 689 72.42 -39.16 -89.60
C MET A 689 73.16 -38.42 -90.72
N GLN A 690 73.13 -37.09 -90.74
CA GLN A 690 73.84 -36.27 -91.73
C GLN A 690 75.37 -36.40 -91.58
N ARG A 691 75.90 -36.47 -90.35
CA ARG A 691 77.32 -36.76 -90.10
C ARG A 691 77.70 -38.16 -90.56
N GLU A 692 76.86 -39.17 -90.31
CA GLU A 692 77.09 -40.54 -90.78
C GLU A 692 77.08 -40.64 -92.32
N VAL A 693 76.14 -39.96 -92.99
CA VAL A 693 76.11 -39.86 -94.46
C VAL A 693 77.34 -39.14 -95.01
N GLY A 694 77.82 -38.08 -94.35
CA GLY A 694 79.09 -37.43 -94.68
C GLY A 694 80.30 -38.37 -94.54
N ASN A 695 80.36 -39.11 -93.43
CA ASN A 695 81.38 -40.12 -93.17
C ASN A 695 81.33 -41.32 -94.13
N ARG A 696 80.26 -41.50 -94.91
CA ARG A 696 80.20 -42.54 -95.95
C ARG A 696 81.27 -42.35 -97.03
N ALA A 697 81.68 -41.11 -97.31
CA ALA A 697 82.73 -40.83 -98.30
C ALA A 697 84.12 -41.22 -97.76
N THR A 698 84.43 -40.85 -96.52
CA THR A 698 85.69 -41.23 -95.85
C THR A 698 85.76 -42.72 -95.59
N MET A 699 84.68 -43.36 -95.11
CA MET A 699 84.61 -44.82 -94.96
C MET A 699 84.86 -45.57 -96.29
N ARG A 700 84.35 -45.07 -97.43
CA ARG A 700 84.67 -45.64 -98.75
C ARG A 700 86.16 -45.50 -99.10
N GLN A 701 86.77 -44.36 -98.80
CA GLN A 701 88.20 -44.15 -99.00
C GLN A 701 89.03 -45.07 -98.08
N ASP A 702 88.61 -45.25 -96.82
CA ASP A 702 89.25 -46.15 -95.87
C ASP A 702 89.09 -47.63 -96.26
N VAL A 703 87.95 -48.05 -96.81
CA VAL A 703 87.81 -49.41 -97.39
C VAL A 703 88.82 -49.62 -98.51
N VAL A 704 88.91 -48.72 -99.49
CA VAL A 704 89.89 -48.82 -100.59
C VAL A 704 91.34 -48.76 -100.07
N ARG A 705 91.62 -47.94 -99.04
CA ARG A 705 92.93 -47.86 -98.38
C ARG A 705 93.27 -49.17 -97.66
N LEU A 706 92.33 -49.75 -96.93
CA LEU A 706 92.48 -51.02 -96.21
C LEU A 706 92.59 -52.19 -97.18
N GLU A 707 91.87 -52.21 -98.29
CA GLU A 707 92.03 -53.20 -99.37
C GLU A 707 93.43 -53.14 -99.99
N ARG A 708 93.94 -51.94 -100.27
CA ARG A 708 95.33 -51.73 -100.72
C ARG A 708 96.35 -52.18 -99.68
N GLN A 709 96.16 -51.85 -98.41
CA GLN A 709 97.03 -52.29 -97.31
C GLN A 709 96.96 -53.81 -97.10
N LEU A 710 95.79 -54.43 -97.21
CA LEU A 710 95.59 -55.87 -97.15
C LEU A 710 96.25 -56.58 -98.33
N LEU A 711 96.20 -56.00 -99.54
CA LEU A 711 96.96 -56.50 -100.70
C LEU A 711 98.47 -56.38 -100.48
N GLN A 712 98.95 -55.24 -99.96
CA GLN A 712 100.36 -55.05 -99.61
C GLN A 712 100.82 -56.04 -98.53
N GLU A 713 100.04 -56.24 -97.46
CA GLU A 713 100.39 -57.20 -96.40
C GLU A 713 100.19 -58.65 -96.84
N ARG A 714 99.27 -58.97 -97.78
CA ARG A 714 99.22 -60.29 -98.42
C ARG A 714 100.45 -60.54 -99.29
N LEU A 715 100.90 -59.56 -100.07
CA LEU A 715 102.14 -59.64 -100.84
C LEU A 715 103.36 -59.75 -99.92
N ARG A 716 103.38 -59.01 -98.81
CA ARG A 716 104.44 -59.04 -97.80
C ARG A 716 104.47 -60.35 -97.04
N ILE A 717 103.32 -60.89 -96.64
CA ILE A 717 103.20 -62.23 -96.07
C ILE A 717 103.65 -63.24 -97.11
N SER A 718 103.22 -63.15 -98.37
CA SER A 718 103.67 -64.06 -99.44
C SER A 718 105.18 -64.00 -99.68
N ALA A 719 105.79 -62.81 -99.58
CA ALA A 719 107.23 -62.64 -99.66
C ALA A 719 107.94 -63.21 -98.42
N CYS A 720 107.46 -62.89 -97.21
CA CYS A 720 107.99 -63.45 -95.97
C CYS A 720 107.78 -64.98 -95.88
N THR A 721 106.70 -65.55 -96.42
CA THR A 721 106.50 -67.00 -96.48
C THR A 721 107.38 -67.64 -97.54
N ALA A 722 107.70 -66.95 -98.64
CA ALA A 722 108.74 -67.38 -99.56
C ALA A 722 110.14 -67.33 -98.91
N GLU A 723 110.46 -66.27 -98.16
CA GLU A 723 111.70 -66.15 -97.37
C GLU A 723 111.79 -67.17 -96.22
N MET A 724 110.65 -67.63 -95.67
CA MET A 724 110.60 -68.69 -94.65
C MET A 724 110.60 -70.09 -95.27
N ALA A 725 110.05 -70.26 -96.48
CA ALA A 725 110.09 -71.49 -97.26
C ALA A 725 111.46 -71.75 -97.91
N ILE A 726 112.25 -70.69 -98.14
CA ILE A 726 113.65 -70.75 -98.57
C ILE A 726 114.54 -70.29 -97.39
N PRO A 727 114.88 -71.17 -96.42
CA PRO A 727 115.53 -70.80 -95.17
C PRO A 727 117.01 -70.38 -95.36
N LEU A 728 117.24 -69.15 -95.82
CA LEU A 728 118.58 -68.62 -96.08
C LEU A 728 119.33 -68.13 -94.84
N ARG A 729 118.67 -67.99 -93.67
CA ARG A 729 119.31 -67.61 -92.38
C ARG A 729 118.63 -68.25 -91.16
N ILE A 730 119.16 -69.38 -90.69
CA ILE A 730 118.61 -70.21 -89.59
C ILE A 730 118.69 -69.54 -88.18
N HIS A 731 119.38 -68.42 -88.03
CA HIS A 731 119.67 -67.79 -86.71
C HIS A 731 118.69 -66.69 -86.27
N ARG A 732 117.41 -66.71 -86.69
CA ARG A 732 116.44 -65.63 -86.38
C ARG A 732 115.16 -66.11 -85.66
N TRP A 733 115.25 -67.16 -84.84
CA TRP A 733 114.17 -67.55 -83.93
C TRP A 733 114.45 -67.02 -82.51
N ARG A 734 113.45 -66.44 -81.85
CA ARG A 734 113.57 -65.84 -80.50
C ARG A 734 112.34 -66.17 -79.67
N VAL A 735 112.56 -66.58 -78.41
CA VAL A 735 111.47 -66.93 -77.48
C VAL A 735 110.79 -65.66 -76.96
N MET A 736 109.44 -65.62 -77.01
CA MET A 736 108.62 -64.54 -76.48
C MET A 736 108.39 -64.71 -74.97
N ILE A 737 108.39 -63.61 -74.21
CA ILE A 737 108.27 -63.63 -72.74
C ILE A 737 106.94 -63.02 -72.30
N GLY A 738 106.07 -63.86 -71.73
CA GLY A 738 104.81 -63.49 -71.06
C GLY A 738 104.11 -64.74 -70.52
N LYS A 739 103.46 -64.67 -69.35
CA LYS A 739 102.73 -65.80 -68.73
C LYS A 739 101.37 -65.34 -68.21
N ASP A 740 100.36 -66.19 -68.37
CA ASP A 740 98.99 -65.98 -67.88
C ASP A 740 98.90 -65.98 -66.34
N PRO A 741 97.94 -65.23 -65.75
CA PRO A 741 97.75 -65.13 -64.30
C PRO A 741 97.21 -66.44 -63.68
N ARG A 742 97.60 -66.71 -62.44
CA ARG A 742 97.34 -68.01 -61.79
C ARG A 742 95.91 -68.11 -61.23
N ARG A 743 95.27 -69.26 -61.46
CA ARG A 743 93.91 -69.66 -61.02
C ARG A 743 93.57 -69.31 -59.55
N TYR A 744 94.56 -69.32 -58.65
CA TYR A 744 94.40 -68.96 -57.24
C TYR A 744 93.97 -67.49 -57.02
N GLU A 745 94.50 -66.55 -57.79
CA GLU A 745 94.20 -65.12 -57.63
C GLU A 745 92.74 -64.81 -57.99
N LEU A 746 92.21 -65.49 -59.01
CA LEU A 746 90.80 -65.45 -59.39
C LEU A 746 89.90 -65.96 -58.25
N ILE A 747 90.24 -67.12 -57.66
CA ILE A 747 89.49 -67.71 -56.54
C ILE A 747 89.48 -66.77 -55.34
N ARG A 748 90.63 -66.15 -55.01
CA ARG A 748 90.73 -65.20 -53.89
C ARG A 748 89.84 -63.96 -54.10
N LYS A 749 89.73 -63.48 -55.35
CA LYS A 749 88.85 -62.37 -55.73
C LYS A 749 87.37 -62.73 -55.65
N ILE A 750 86.99 -63.94 -56.09
CA ILE A 750 85.61 -64.48 -55.97
C ILE A 750 85.19 -64.58 -54.50
N GLN A 751 86.05 -65.15 -53.64
CA GLN A 751 85.76 -65.29 -52.20
C GLN A 751 85.59 -63.92 -51.49
N ALA A 752 86.38 -62.91 -51.88
CA ALA A 752 86.24 -61.55 -51.35
C ALA A 752 84.89 -60.91 -51.76
N LEU A 753 84.47 -61.09 -53.02
CA LEU A 753 83.19 -60.60 -53.52
C LEU A 753 81.99 -61.29 -52.84
N LEU A 754 82.05 -62.61 -52.65
CA LEU A 754 81.01 -63.36 -51.92
C LEU A 754 80.87 -62.87 -50.47
N LYS A 755 81.98 -62.67 -49.74
CA LYS A 755 81.97 -62.10 -48.38
C LYS A 755 81.44 -60.66 -48.31
N ARG A 756 81.52 -59.89 -49.39
CA ARG A 756 80.90 -58.55 -49.50
C ARG A 756 79.40 -58.65 -49.80
N ASN A 757 79.00 -59.54 -50.70
CA ASN A 757 77.60 -59.74 -51.09
C ASN A 757 76.75 -60.24 -49.90
N ILE A 758 77.25 -61.21 -49.12
CA ILE A 758 76.57 -61.70 -47.91
C ILE A 758 76.34 -60.57 -46.89
N ARG A 759 77.34 -59.70 -46.66
CA ARG A 759 77.20 -58.55 -45.74
C ARG A 759 76.11 -57.56 -46.20
N LEU A 760 76.07 -57.24 -47.49
CA LEU A 760 75.05 -56.34 -48.06
C LEU A 760 73.65 -56.96 -47.98
N ASN A 761 73.51 -58.27 -48.22
CA ASN A 761 72.24 -58.98 -48.06
C ASN A 761 71.72 -58.96 -46.61
N VAL A 762 72.60 -59.17 -45.62
CA VAL A 762 72.22 -59.05 -44.19
C VAL A 762 71.80 -57.61 -43.84
N GLN A 763 72.48 -56.59 -44.37
CA GLN A 763 72.08 -55.19 -44.17
C GLN A 763 70.71 -54.90 -44.79
N LEU A 764 70.43 -55.36 -46.02
CA LEU A 764 69.13 -55.21 -46.66
C LEU A 764 68.01 -55.90 -45.87
N GLN A 765 68.24 -57.12 -45.37
CA GLN A 765 67.27 -57.81 -44.52
C GLN A 765 66.99 -57.07 -43.21
N ASN A 766 68.01 -56.49 -42.57
CA ASN A 766 67.83 -55.71 -41.35
C ASN A 766 67.05 -54.41 -41.61
N MET A 767 67.35 -53.70 -42.70
CA MET A 767 66.57 -52.51 -43.12
C MET A 767 65.11 -52.87 -43.43
N SER A 768 64.88 -54.01 -44.10
CA SER A 768 63.53 -54.50 -44.39
C SER A 768 62.73 -54.83 -43.12
N LYS A 769 63.37 -55.41 -42.10
CA LYS A 769 62.73 -55.65 -40.79
C LYS A 769 62.40 -54.34 -40.07
N GLN A 770 63.34 -53.39 -40.01
CA GLN A 770 63.10 -52.07 -39.42
C GLN A 770 61.94 -51.34 -40.11
N LEU A 771 61.84 -51.40 -41.43
CA LEU A 771 60.72 -50.86 -42.18
C LEU A 771 59.40 -51.55 -41.78
N GLN A 772 59.38 -52.89 -41.75
CA GLN A 772 58.19 -53.66 -41.37
C GLN A 772 57.72 -53.35 -39.93
N ASP A 773 58.63 -53.22 -38.98
CA ASP A 773 58.31 -52.85 -37.60
C ASP A 773 57.82 -51.40 -37.50
N SER A 774 58.39 -50.46 -38.27
CA SER A 774 57.90 -49.08 -38.34
C SER A 774 56.47 -48.98 -38.91
N VAL A 775 56.14 -49.80 -39.92
CA VAL A 775 54.79 -49.88 -40.50
C VAL A 775 53.80 -50.47 -39.49
N ARG A 776 54.17 -51.57 -38.80
CA ARG A 776 53.35 -52.14 -37.72
C ARG A 776 53.08 -51.13 -36.60
N LEU A 777 54.10 -50.35 -36.22
CA LEU A 777 53.97 -49.34 -35.17
C LEU A 777 53.04 -48.21 -35.63
N TYR A 778 53.19 -47.73 -36.87
CA TYR A 778 52.29 -46.76 -37.49
C TYR A 778 50.83 -47.27 -37.55
N ASP A 779 50.59 -48.50 -37.99
CA ASP A 779 49.25 -49.08 -38.05
C ASP A 779 48.63 -49.27 -36.66
N SER A 780 49.44 -49.66 -35.66
CA SER A 780 49.00 -49.75 -34.26
C SER A 780 48.59 -48.38 -33.69
N LEU A 781 49.36 -47.32 -34.00
CA LEU A 781 49.03 -45.94 -33.63
C LEU A 781 47.79 -45.45 -34.37
N LYS A 782 47.65 -45.77 -35.66
CA LYS A 782 46.49 -45.42 -36.49
C LYS A 782 45.21 -46.09 -36.01
N ALA A 783 45.28 -47.36 -35.60
CA ALA A 783 44.19 -48.07 -34.95
C ALA A 783 43.84 -47.42 -33.59
N ARG A 784 44.85 -47.07 -32.79
CA ARG A 784 44.63 -46.38 -31.51
C ARG A 784 43.97 -45.01 -31.69
N ILE A 785 44.43 -44.22 -32.66
CA ILE A 785 43.89 -42.89 -32.99
C ILE A 785 42.43 -42.98 -33.48
N LYS A 786 42.05 -43.99 -34.27
CA LYS A 786 40.65 -44.23 -34.64
C LYS A 786 39.72 -44.47 -33.44
N HIS A 787 40.26 -44.87 -32.29
CA HIS A 787 39.52 -45.07 -31.04
C HIS A 787 39.77 -43.98 -29.99
N LEU A 788 40.56 -42.96 -30.29
CA LEU A 788 40.67 -41.78 -29.44
C LEU A 788 39.51 -40.82 -29.74
N PRO A 789 38.85 -40.25 -28.71
CA PRO A 789 37.78 -39.29 -28.92
C PRO A 789 38.35 -37.99 -29.52
N ASP A 790 37.94 -37.71 -30.74
CA ASP A 790 38.26 -36.49 -31.47
C ASP A 790 37.80 -35.23 -30.69
N PRO A 791 38.47 -34.06 -30.78
CA PRO A 791 38.07 -32.87 -30.01
C PRO A 791 36.60 -32.47 -30.22
N SER A 792 36.04 -32.71 -31.41
CA SER A 792 34.60 -32.53 -31.69
C SER A 792 33.69 -33.38 -30.79
N VAL A 793 34.12 -34.60 -30.43
CA VAL A 793 33.38 -35.48 -29.49
C VAL A 793 33.40 -34.91 -28.07
N ARG A 794 34.53 -34.32 -27.65
CA ARG A 794 34.65 -33.65 -26.34
C ARG A 794 33.71 -32.44 -26.25
N GLU A 795 33.63 -31.63 -27.30
CA GLU A 795 32.71 -30.49 -27.36
C GLU A 795 31.24 -30.94 -27.36
N LYS A 796 30.89 -31.96 -28.15
CA LYS A 796 29.55 -32.59 -28.13
C LYS A 796 29.19 -33.15 -26.75
N LEU A 797 30.14 -33.75 -26.04
CA LEU A 797 29.93 -34.20 -24.67
C LEU A 797 29.72 -33.03 -23.70
N CYS A 798 30.51 -31.96 -23.81
CA CYS A 798 30.36 -30.77 -22.98
C CYS A 798 29.05 -30.02 -23.22
N THR A 799 28.58 -29.92 -24.46
CA THR A 799 27.27 -29.33 -24.77
C THR A 799 26.15 -30.22 -24.26
N GLN A 800 26.21 -31.54 -24.46
CA GLN A 800 25.23 -32.49 -23.92
C GLN A 800 25.19 -32.50 -22.39
N GLN A 801 26.34 -32.40 -21.71
CA GLN A 801 26.39 -32.24 -20.25
C GLN A 801 25.76 -30.93 -19.77
N ARG A 802 25.94 -29.82 -20.51
CA ARG A 802 25.26 -28.54 -20.22
C ARG A 802 23.73 -28.65 -20.43
N ILE A 803 23.29 -29.35 -21.47
CA ILE A 803 21.87 -29.63 -21.72
C ILE A 803 21.28 -30.49 -20.60
N ASN A 804 21.93 -31.60 -20.24
CA ASN A 804 21.50 -32.47 -19.13
C ASN A 804 21.44 -31.71 -17.81
N ARG A 805 22.43 -30.87 -17.47
CA ARG A 805 22.38 -30.02 -16.25
C ARG A 805 21.19 -29.05 -16.27
N ARG A 806 20.88 -28.44 -17.42
CA ARG A 806 19.69 -27.57 -17.59
C ARG A 806 18.39 -28.37 -17.42
N GLN A 807 18.27 -29.55 -18.04
CA GLN A 807 17.11 -30.43 -17.89
C GLN A 807 16.95 -30.95 -16.46
N GLN A 808 18.04 -31.31 -15.78
CA GLN A 808 18.03 -31.77 -14.39
C GLN A 808 17.69 -30.64 -13.40
N ASN A 809 18.01 -29.39 -13.73
CA ASN A 809 17.55 -28.22 -12.97
C ASN A 809 16.04 -27.96 -13.22
N LYS A 810 15.56 -28.07 -14.47
CA LYS A 810 14.11 -28.01 -14.77
C LYS A 810 13.33 -29.12 -14.05
N LEU A 811 13.83 -30.36 -14.06
CA LEU A 811 13.24 -31.47 -13.30
C LEU A 811 13.26 -31.24 -11.79
N ARG A 812 14.25 -30.53 -11.24
CA ARG A 812 14.25 -30.11 -9.83
C ARG A 812 13.21 -29.03 -9.55
N ALA A 813 13.04 -28.05 -10.44
CA ALA A 813 11.96 -27.06 -10.34
C ALA A 813 10.57 -27.74 -10.41
N PHE A 814 10.31 -28.56 -11.43
CA PHE A 814 9.06 -29.31 -11.54
C PHE A 814 8.81 -30.24 -10.35
N LYS A 815 9.85 -30.88 -9.76
CA LYS A 815 9.69 -31.64 -8.52
C LYS A 815 9.33 -30.76 -7.33
N ALA A 816 9.91 -29.56 -7.21
CA ALA A 816 9.56 -28.62 -6.16
C ALA A 816 8.13 -28.09 -6.33
N GLU A 817 7.72 -27.73 -7.55
CA GLU A 817 6.34 -27.35 -7.89
C GLU A 817 5.36 -28.49 -7.58
N LEU A 818 5.69 -29.74 -7.91
CA LEU A 818 4.84 -30.91 -7.61
C LEU A 818 4.73 -31.14 -6.10
N ILE A 819 5.82 -30.99 -5.34
CA ILE A 819 5.79 -31.05 -3.86
C ILE A 819 4.94 -29.92 -3.26
N ILE A 820 5.03 -28.69 -3.80
CA ILE A 820 4.19 -27.56 -3.37
C ILE A 820 2.72 -27.86 -3.66
N ASN A 821 2.40 -28.31 -4.88
CA ASN A 821 1.04 -28.71 -5.26
C ASN A 821 0.51 -29.87 -4.39
N GLU A 822 1.34 -30.83 -4.00
CA GLU A 822 0.97 -31.87 -3.03
C GLU A 822 0.68 -31.32 -1.63
N ILE A 823 1.45 -30.34 -1.16
CA ILE A 823 1.23 -29.67 0.13
C ILE A 823 -0.07 -28.85 0.06
N ASP A 824 -0.30 -28.12 -1.02
CA ASP A 824 -1.50 -27.34 -1.26
C ASP A 824 -2.74 -28.25 -1.34
N LEU A 825 -2.66 -29.40 -2.02
CA LEU A 825 -3.72 -30.41 -2.05
C LEU A 825 -3.97 -30.98 -0.65
N LYS A 826 -2.93 -31.34 0.12
CA LYS A 826 -3.07 -31.80 1.51
C LYS A 826 -3.69 -30.71 2.40
N SER A 827 -3.36 -29.44 2.18
CA SER A 827 -3.96 -28.31 2.92
C SER A 827 -5.44 -28.12 2.57
N ARG A 828 -5.80 -28.22 1.28
CA ARG A 828 -7.19 -28.21 0.80
C ARG A 828 -7.98 -29.40 1.34
N ASP A 829 -7.39 -30.60 1.39
CA ASP A 829 -8.01 -31.78 1.99
C ASP A 829 -8.23 -31.62 3.49
N CYS A 830 -7.30 -30.96 4.22
CA CYS A 830 -7.51 -30.63 5.63
C CYS A 830 -8.65 -29.62 5.80
N LEU A 831 -8.67 -28.53 5.02
CA LEU A 831 -9.76 -27.55 5.05
C LEU A 831 -11.11 -28.16 4.65
N LEU A 832 -11.15 -29.06 3.66
CA LEU A 832 -12.35 -29.80 3.29
C LEU A 832 -12.80 -30.75 4.41
N LYS A 833 -11.88 -31.44 5.10
CA LYS A 833 -12.20 -32.26 6.27
C LYS A 833 -12.73 -31.42 7.43
N ASP A 834 -12.19 -30.22 7.64
CA ASP A 834 -12.65 -29.32 8.70
C ASP A 834 -14.00 -28.67 8.36
N CYS A 835 -14.25 -28.31 7.10
CA CYS A 835 -15.58 -27.93 6.63
C CYS A 835 -16.58 -29.10 6.72
N GLN A 836 -16.18 -30.33 6.39
CA GLN A 836 -17.03 -31.52 6.55
C GLN A 836 -17.33 -31.81 8.02
N ARG A 837 -16.37 -31.64 8.94
CA ARG A 837 -16.59 -31.71 10.39
C ARG A 837 -17.58 -30.64 10.87
N GLN A 838 -17.46 -29.40 10.39
CA GLN A 838 -18.40 -28.32 10.70
C GLN A 838 -19.81 -28.56 10.14
N GLN A 839 -19.93 -29.30 9.04
CA GLN A 839 -21.22 -29.72 8.46
C GLN A 839 -21.79 -31.03 9.08
N GLN A 840 -21.05 -31.73 9.94
CA GLN A 840 -21.39 -33.04 10.51
C GLN A 840 -21.30 -33.11 12.05
N PRO A 841 -21.92 -32.20 12.83
CA PRO A 841 -21.93 -32.32 14.30
C PRO A 841 -22.57 -33.63 14.79
N ASN A 842 -23.52 -34.19 14.03
CA ASN A 842 -24.32 -35.35 14.45
C ASN A 842 -23.65 -36.71 14.20
N GLN A 843 -22.56 -36.81 13.42
CA GLN A 843 -21.87 -38.09 13.18
C GLN A 843 -20.73 -38.38 14.16
N SER A 844 -20.16 -37.34 14.81
CA SER A 844 -19.15 -37.52 15.87
C SER A 844 -19.69 -38.31 17.06
N GLU A 845 -20.90 -37.98 17.53
CA GLU A 845 -21.52 -38.67 18.67
C GLU A 845 -21.87 -40.12 18.33
N ALA A 846 -22.39 -40.38 17.12
CA ALA A 846 -22.72 -41.72 16.64
C ALA A 846 -21.47 -42.62 16.52
N ASN A 847 -20.34 -42.08 16.03
CA ASN A 847 -19.10 -42.85 15.91
C ASN A 847 -18.42 -43.09 17.27
N ILE A 848 -18.48 -42.13 18.21
CA ILE A 848 -18.00 -42.34 19.58
C ILE A 848 -18.84 -43.44 20.27
N ALA A 849 -20.17 -43.45 20.10
CA ALA A 849 -21.03 -44.52 20.60
C ALA A 849 -20.72 -45.88 19.96
N ALA A 850 -20.42 -45.93 18.66
CA ALA A 850 -20.02 -47.16 17.96
C ALA A 850 -18.64 -47.69 18.38
N GLU A 851 -17.67 -46.81 18.64
CA GLU A 851 -16.38 -47.21 19.20
C GLU A 851 -16.49 -47.64 20.67
N HIS A 852 -17.34 -47.01 21.47
CA HIS A 852 -17.61 -47.46 22.84
C HIS A 852 -18.23 -48.85 22.86
N LYS A 853 -19.15 -49.14 21.93
CA LYS A 853 -19.73 -50.47 21.74
C LYS A 853 -18.66 -51.50 21.34
N ARG A 854 -17.84 -51.21 20.32
CA ARG A 854 -16.72 -52.08 19.90
C ARG A 854 -15.64 -52.27 20.98
N ARG A 855 -15.44 -51.29 21.88
CA ARG A 855 -14.55 -51.44 23.05
C ARG A 855 -15.19 -52.30 24.14
N LEU A 856 -16.50 -52.20 24.37
CA LEU A 856 -17.22 -53.14 25.24
C LEU A 856 -17.12 -54.57 24.69
N ASP A 857 -17.39 -54.76 23.40
CA ASP A 857 -17.36 -56.07 22.74
C ASP A 857 -15.95 -56.70 22.79
N LYS A 858 -14.88 -55.90 22.71
CA LYS A 858 -13.51 -56.38 22.93
C LYS A 858 -13.19 -56.67 24.40
N TYR A 859 -13.72 -55.90 25.34
CA TYR A 859 -13.54 -56.16 26.76
C TYR A 859 -14.26 -57.43 27.19
N THR A 860 -15.43 -57.74 26.63
CA THR A 860 -16.11 -59.02 26.88
C THR A 860 -15.34 -60.18 26.24
N GLU A 861 -14.88 -60.07 24.99
CA GLU A 861 -14.01 -61.09 24.36
C GLU A 861 -12.73 -61.35 25.18
N GLN A 862 -12.05 -60.31 25.69
CA GLN A 862 -10.86 -60.47 26.53
C GLN A 862 -11.18 -61.10 27.90
N TYR A 863 -12.28 -60.72 28.55
CA TYR A 863 -12.69 -61.29 29.84
C TYR A 863 -13.03 -62.79 29.76
N TYR A 864 -13.51 -63.26 28.60
CA TYR A 864 -13.71 -64.69 28.35
C TYR A 864 -12.44 -65.43 27.90
N HIS A 865 -11.47 -64.77 27.24
CA HIS A 865 -10.21 -65.40 26.83
C HIS A 865 -9.16 -65.50 27.95
N GLU A 866 -9.07 -64.53 28.86
CA GLU A 866 -8.06 -64.51 29.93
C GLU A 866 -8.34 -65.55 31.03
N ASN A 867 -9.60 -65.98 31.22
CA ASN A 867 -9.97 -67.05 32.15
C ASN A 867 -9.74 -68.48 31.59
N SER A 868 -9.27 -68.65 30.36
CA SER A 868 -9.15 -69.98 29.71
C SER A 868 -7.73 -70.33 29.21
N SER A 869 -6.71 -69.53 29.48
CA SER A 869 -5.37 -69.69 28.86
C SER A 869 -4.17 -69.65 29.82
N ALA A 870 -4.38 -69.90 31.11
CA ALA A 870 -3.31 -70.01 32.11
C ALA A 870 -2.64 -71.41 32.17
N SER A 871 -2.14 -71.95 31.04
CA SER A 871 -1.50 -73.29 31.03
C SER A 871 -0.57 -73.65 29.83
N ALA A 872 0.36 -72.77 29.44
CA ALA A 872 1.60 -73.17 28.71
C ALA A 872 2.65 -72.04 28.82
N SER A 873 3.71 -72.15 29.62
CA SER A 873 4.92 -72.94 29.40
C SER A 873 5.80 -72.46 28.22
N GLY A 874 6.95 -71.87 28.57
CA GLY A 874 8.22 -72.49 28.19
C GLY A 874 9.14 -71.78 27.19
N TYR A 875 10.32 -71.38 27.68
CA TYR A 875 11.66 -71.55 27.07
C TYR A 875 11.89 -71.31 25.56
N GLY A 876 12.94 -70.54 25.18
CA GLY A 876 13.35 -70.56 23.76
C GLY A 876 14.53 -69.74 23.23
N PHE A 877 15.69 -69.75 23.91
CA PHE A 877 17.03 -69.78 23.28
C PHE A 877 17.35 -69.08 21.91
N CYS A 878 18.07 -67.96 21.99
CA CYS A 878 19.28 -67.60 21.22
C CYS A 878 19.73 -68.47 20.01
N LYS A 879 19.94 -67.84 18.82
CA LYS A 879 21.21 -68.03 18.05
C LYS A 879 21.51 -66.99 16.94
N LYS A 880 22.82 -66.86 16.70
CA LYS A 880 23.54 -66.00 15.74
C LYS A 880 23.38 -66.42 14.27
N ARG A 881 23.62 -65.45 13.36
CA ARG A 881 24.42 -65.47 12.09
C ARG A 881 23.65 -64.81 10.93
N LYS A 882 24.25 -64.26 9.86
CA LYS A 882 25.60 -63.73 9.46
C LYS A 882 25.47 -63.46 7.93
N VAL A 883 26.39 -62.69 7.29
CA VAL A 883 26.60 -62.65 5.80
C VAL A 883 25.48 -61.90 5.03
N SER A 884 25.68 -61.15 3.94
CA SER A 884 26.80 -60.33 3.41
C SER A 884 26.26 -59.43 2.26
N GLN A 885 27.13 -58.63 1.62
CA GLN A 885 27.26 -58.39 0.15
C GLN A 885 26.06 -58.69 -0.79
N SER A 886 25.78 -57.96 -1.87
CA SER A 886 26.39 -56.75 -2.48
C SER A 886 25.69 -56.49 -3.84
N ALA A 887 25.47 -55.23 -4.23
CA ALA A 887 25.46 -54.76 -5.63
C ALA A 887 25.43 -53.23 -5.64
#